data_AF-A0A1B8EFG1-F1
#
_entry.id   AF-A0A1B8EFG1-F1
#
_cell.length_a   1.000
_cell.length_b   1.000
_cell.length_c   1.000
_cell.angle_alpha   90.00
_cell.angle_beta   90.00
_cell.angle_gamma   90.00
#
_symmetry.space_group_name_H-M   'P 1'
#
loop_
_entity.id
_entity.type
_entity.pdbx_description
1 polymer ?
#
loop_
_entity_poly.entity_id
_entity_poly.type
_entity_poly.pdbx_seq_one_letter_code
_entity_poly.pdbx_strand_id
1 'polypeptide(L)'
;MANNEPDKTIFEESRSRFLIGLTNSEKNDFKFTTLQGVHDAIDKIQDEHGSQRKMRNMTRIRGFIEAMEQYGTVIEVFLNVSDFIAFIWGPVKFLLLVAKTWAESLDTLLDAYEQLGEAIPLLCQYESLFTNNKHMRRLLGCIYADILEFHRRALVIFKRKAWKQLFHSTWKDFNAHFRRLLDSLRNNAALIGQQATLVEIKENQRARKEQEKHILDTERGELQRQALSVISKLSPADYELDYDNASVNWMKGQSFGLWLLENTKVKAWLDPTDANANLLWLKGIPGAGKTILTSRLIAVMREMDRHDVVFFYCKDEDKLRNSLAAILKGLISQLLTINPGVLSYLYDECAKSREVTIESLTALKLLITIAVDCGEPLWLIVDGLDECEQKETRKILTWMLPLLKSGDGPSNLRLLIVSRDEGDIGARLSKAPGITLHNLEAHSNEIRVYTSRKLMKIQKKFQLSKEEAKELGDRINSGAKGMFLFARLMLKHLKCQTSLTELRAEVNPSQFPDGLDQVYERIEDTTFPAPNTLVSPEPTESTAQDSTDDDFEDTSRPNTVKDISNKLGELDLSTVPTQFKTIGDDWFAISNPTIEQSVAVELLHTFSEDGAICSANFCHDATMVALSSNEVVNIFDVTSGTHLCCLSLEPPATGENTKNYIRSVAFGPDATGLIALIAAGSEDRLLRVWNFNSKMLIHTLAGHDNVIYSIGFANSGLIIASASSDETQ
;
A
#
# COMPACT_ATOMS: atom_id res chain seq x y z
N MET A 1 -44.87 -17.15 0.82
CA MET A 1 -43.90 -16.28 1.48
C MET A 1 -43.41 -17.02 2.71
N ALA A 2 -42.16 -17.48 2.70
CA ALA A 2 -41.65 -18.49 3.61
C ALA A 2 -41.46 -17.94 5.04
N ASN A 3 -41.98 -18.68 6.02
CA ASN A 3 -41.65 -18.56 7.43
C ASN A 3 -40.16 -18.92 7.63
N ASN A 4 -39.25 -17.96 7.54
CA ASN A 4 -37.87 -18.16 7.98
C ASN A 4 -37.83 -18.13 9.51
N GLU A 5 -37.67 -19.30 10.12
CA GLU A 5 -37.34 -19.40 11.54
C GLU A 5 -35.94 -18.79 11.78
N PRO A 6 -35.79 -17.77 12.64
CA PRO A 6 -34.52 -17.07 12.88
C PRO A 6 -33.47 -17.91 13.64
N ASP A 7 -33.76 -19.19 13.91
CA ASP A 7 -32.80 -20.12 14.50
C ASP A 7 -31.99 -20.83 13.40
N LYS A 8 -32.57 -21.08 12.22
CA LYS A 8 -31.85 -21.63 11.07
C LYS A 8 -30.83 -20.65 10.49
N THR A 9 -31.10 -19.35 10.61
CA THR A 9 -30.25 -18.29 10.02
C THR A 9 -28.83 -18.29 10.58
N ILE A 10 -28.62 -18.50 11.89
CA ILE A 10 -27.26 -18.48 12.47
C ILE A 10 -26.43 -19.67 11.98
N PHE A 11 -27.02 -20.86 11.90
CA PHE A 11 -26.34 -22.06 11.37
C PHE A 11 -26.01 -21.89 9.88
N GLU A 12 -26.95 -21.36 9.10
CA GLU A 12 -26.77 -21.08 7.67
C GLU A 12 -25.74 -19.98 7.41
N GLU A 13 -25.75 -18.90 8.18
CA GLU A 13 -24.78 -17.80 8.11
C GLU A 13 -23.37 -18.30 8.45
N SER A 14 -23.24 -19.07 9.54
CA SER A 14 -21.96 -19.64 9.98
C SER A 14 -21.40 -20.62 8.95
N ARG A 15 -22.26 -21.49 8.41
CA ARG A 15 -21.89 -22.40 7.32
C ARG A 15 -21.49 -21.63 6.07
N SER A 16 -22.26 -20.63 5.66
CA SER A 16 -21.96 -19.83 4.47
C SER A 16 -20.61 -19.14 4.60
N ARG A 17 -20.30 -18.58 5.78
CA ARG A 17 -18.99 -17.99 6.09
C ARG A 17 -17.86 -19.02 6.00
N PHE A 18 -18.06 -20.22 6.55
CA PHE A 18 -17.09 -21.31 6.48
C PHE A 18 -16.81 -21.75 5.04
N LEU A 19 -17.83 -21.81 4.20
CA LEU A 19 -17.73 -22.25 2.80
C LEU A 19 -16.96 -21.29 1.87
N ILE A 20 -16.80 -20.02 2.24
CA ILE A 20 -16.08 -19.03 1.41
C ILE A 20 -14.62 -19.46 1.17
N GLY A 21 -13.97 -20.08 2.16
CA GLY A 21 -12.56 -20.48 2.08
C GLY A 21 -12.29 -21.87 1.48
N LEU A 22 -13.30 -22.53 0.92
CA LEU A 22 -13.21 -23.91 0.43
C LEU A 22 -13.39 -24.00 -1.09
N THR A 23 -12.58 -24.88 -1.71
CA THR A 23 -12.74 -25.28 -3.10
C THR A 23 -14.01 -26.12 -3.30
N ASN A 24 -14.50 -26.23 -4.53
CA ASN A 24 -15.69 -27.03 -4.81
C ASN A 24 -15.49 -28.53 -4.51
N SER A 25 -14.26 -29.04 -4.65
CA SER A 25 -13.94 -30.42 -4.24
C SER A 25 -14.07 -30.59 -2.74
N GLU A 26 -13.44 -29.71 -1.94
CA GLU A 26 -13.50 -29.79 -0.48
C GLU A 26 -14.92 -29.62 0.05
N LYS A 27 -15.72 -28.74 -0.56
CA LYS A 27 -17.15 -28.58 -0.22
C LYS A 27 -17.91 -29.90 -0.37
N ASN A 28 -17.67 -30.62 -1.47
CA ASN A 28 -18.29 -31.91 -1.71
C ASN A 28 -17.77 -32.96 -0.72
N ASP A 29 -16.45 -33.05 -0.53
CA ASP A 29 -15.83 -34.02 0.37
C ASP A 29 -16.32 -33.85 1.81
N PHE A 30 -16.37 -32.61 2.31
CA PHE A 30 -16.81 -32.33 3.67
C PHE A 30 -18.31 -32.57 3.86
N LYS A 31 -19.13 -32.25 2.86
CA LYS A 31 -20.58 -32.47 2.91
C LYS A 31 -20.95 -33.94 3.12
N PHE A 32 -20.15 -34.87 2.61
CA PHE A 32 -20.41 -36.32 2.74
C PHE A 32 -19.58 -37.00 3.83
N THR A 33 -18.84 -36.24 4.65
CA THR A 33 -18.03 -36.84 5.71
C THR A 33 -18.89 -37.25 6.90
N THR A 34 -18.76 -38.50 7.32
CA THR A 34 -19.48 -39.09 8.47
C THR A 34 -18.55 -39.29 9.67
N LEU A 35 -19.14 -39.50 10.85
CA LEU A 35 -18.41 -39.87 12.07
C LEU A 35 -17.58 -41.15 11.86
N GLN A 36 -18.15 -42.17 11.21
CA GLN A 36 -17.42 -43.39 10.86
C GLN A 36 -16.17 -43.08 10.02
N GLY A 37 -16.29 -42.16 9.05
CA GLY A 37 -15.14 -41.74 8.24
C GLY A 37 -14.04 -41.01 9.01
N VAL A 38 -14.33 -40.45 10.18
CA VAL A 38 -13.34 -39.89 11.11
C VAL A 38 -12.68 -41.02 11.92
N HIS A 39 -13.47 -41.97 12.44
CA HIS A 39 -12.94 -43.16 13.13
C HIS A 39 -11.99 -43.96 12.24
N ASP A 40 -12.40 -44.26 11.00
CA ASP A 40 -11.56 -44.97 10.02
C ASP A 40 -10.24 -44.22 9.76
N ALA A 41 -10.25 -42.89 9.79
CA ALA A 41 -9.05 -42.08 9.63
C ALA A 41 -8.13 -42.15 10.87
N ILE A 42 -8.71 -42.16 12.08
CA ILE A 42 -7.97 -42.31 13.34
C ILE A 42 -7.30 -43.68 13.40
N ASP A 43 -8.05 -44.75 13.12
CA ASP A 43 -7.54 -46.13 13.14
C ASP A 43 -6.39 -46.27 12.12
N LYS A 44 -6.58 -45.75 10.91
CA LYS A 44 -5.51 -45.72 9.89
C LYS A 44 -4.27 -44.97 10.35
N ILE A 45 -4.40 -43.84 11.06
CA ILE A 45 -3.26 -43.11 11.62
C ILE A 45 -2.55 -43.94 12.68
N GLN A 46 -3.30 -44.62 13.56
CA GLN A 46 -2.75 -45.48 14.60
C GLN A 46 -1.98 -46.66 14.01
N ASP A 47 -2.52 -47.33 12.99
CA ASP A 47 -1.84 -48.44 12.32
C ASP A 47 -0.55 -47.98 11.62
N GLU A 48 -0.62 -46.89 10.84
CA GLU A 48 0.54 -46.32 10.14
C GLU A 48 1.64 -45.88 11.11
N HIS A 49 1.30 -45.11 12.16
CA HIS A 49 2.27 -44.60 13.13
C HIS A 49 2.77 -45.70 14.08
N GLY A 50 1.94 -46.70 14.38
CA GLY A 50 2.29 -47.90 15.13
C GLY A 50 3.43 -48.67 14.46
N SER A 51 3.30 -48.89 13.14
CA SER A 51 4.36 -49.53 12.35
C SER A 51 5.67 -48.73 12.31
N GLN A 52 5.59 -47.40 12.43
CA GLN A 52 6.74 -46.48 12.35
C GLN A 52 7.33 -46.08 13.72
N ARG A 53 6.82 -46.61 14.83
CA ARG A 53 7.16 -46.20 16.21
C ARG A 53 7.00 -44.69 16.47
N LYS A 54 6.05 -44.05 15.80
CA LYS A 54 5.71 -42.62 15.94
C LYS A 54 4.34 -42.41 16.59
N MET A 55 3.87 -43.41 17.33
CA MET A 55 2.54 -43.41 17.97
C MET A 55 2.33 -42.13 18.77
N ARG A 56 1.17 -41.50 18.56
CA ARG A 56 0.65 -40.39 19.35
C ARG A 56 -0.58 -40.85 20.12
N ASN A 57 -0.85 -40.18 21.24
CA ASN A 57 -2.01 -40.51 22.05
C ASN A 57 -3.30 -40.01 21.38
N MET A 58 -3.84 -40.80 20.46
CA MET A 58 -5.08 -40.45 19.74
C MET A 58 -6.32 -40.46 20.64
N THR A 59 -6.25 -40.93 21.90
CA THR A 59 -7.41 -40.88 22.81
C THR A 59 -7.80 -39.45 23.19
N ARG A 60 -6.91 -38.48 23.00
CA ARG A 60 -7.10 -37.08 23.34
C ARG A 60 -8.23 -36.39 22.57
N ILE A 61 -8.50 -36.82 21.33
CA ILE A 61 -9.62 -36.29 20.53
C ILE A 61 -10.98 -36.88 20.94
N ARG A 62 -11.00 -37.96 21.72
CA ARG A 62 -12.22 -38.70 22.06
C ARG A 62 -13.27 -37.81 22.70
N GLY A 63 -12.89 -36.97 23.67
CA GLY A 63 -13.82 -36.07 24.36
C GLY A 63 -14.53 -35.11 23.39
N PHE A 64 -13.81 -34.61 22.38
CA PHE A 64 -14.42 -33.78 21.33
C PHE A 64 -15.39 -34.56 20.45
N ILE A 65 -15.03 -35.79 20.04
CA ILE A 65 -15.89 -36.65 19.22
C ILE A 65 -17.20 -36.95 19.96
N GLU A 66 -17.13 -37.37 21.22
CA GLU A 66 -18.29 -37.68 22.06
C GLU A 66 -19.17 -36.43 22.24
N ALA A 67 -18.58 -35.25 22.48
CA ALA A 67 -19.32 -34.00 22.59
C ALA A 67 -20.04 -33.63 21.28
N MET A 68 -19.42 -33.85 20.12
CA MET A 68 -20.00 -33.56 18.80
C MET A 68 -21.07 -34.55 18.35
N GLU A 69 -20.96 -35.81 18.76
CA GLU A 69 -22.02 -36.80 18.58
C GLU A 69 -23.28 -36.37 19.34
N GLN A 70 -23.16 -36.03 20.63
CA GLN A 70 -24.27 -35.53 21.45
C GLN A 70 -24.85 -34.22 20.89
N TYR A 71 -23.99 -33.30 20.47
CA TYR A 71 -24.40 -32.05 19.84
C TYR A 71 -25.24 -32.31 18.58
N GLY A 72 -24.81 -33.26 17.74
CA GLY A 72 -25.53 -33.70 16.55
C GLY A 72 -26.93 -34.17 16.84
N THR A 73 -27.09 -35.07 17.82
CA THR A 73 -28.42 -35.56 18.24
C THR A 73 -29.35 -34.42 18.65
N VAL A 74 -28.85 -33.45 19.44
CA VAL A 74 -29.66 -32.32 19.92
C VAL A 74 -30.09 -31.40 18.78
N ILE A 75 -29.20 -31.10 17.82
CA ILE A 75 -29.55 -30.20 16.71
C ILE A 75 -30.43 -30.85 15.65
N GLU A 76 -30.31 -32.17 15.43
CA GLU A 76 -31.12 -32.89 14.45
C GLU A 76 -32.62 -32.81 14.78
N VAL A 77 -32.97 -32.87 16.07
CA VAL A 77 -34.35 -32.79 16.57
C VAL A 77 -35.08 -31.54 16.08
N PHE A 78 -34.40 -30.39 15.95
CA PHE A 78 -35.05 -29.13 15.57
C PHE A 78 -34.61 -28.54 14.23
N LEU A 79 -33.44 -28.87 13.68
CA LEU A 79 -33.02 -28.38 12.36
C LEU A 79 -33.61 -29.23 11.22
N ASN A 80 -33.93 -30.51 11.47
CA ASN A 80 -34.41 -31.48 10.48
C ASN A 80 -33.51 -31.58 9.23
N VAL A 81 -32.21 -31.32 9.40
CA VAL A 81 -31.16 -31.34 8.36
C VAL A 81 -29.88 -31.89 8.97
N SER A 82 -29.38 -33.01 8.43
CA SER A 82 -28.16 -33.69 8.92
C SER A 82 -26.84 -33.09 8.37
N ASP A 83 -26.91 -32.28 7.31
CA ASP A 83 -25.72 -31.76 6.61
C ASP A 83 -24.81 -30.85 7.48
N PHE A 84 -25.31 -30.25 8.57
CA PHE A 84 -24.52 -29.32 9.39
C PHE A 84 -23.36 -30.01 10.12
N ILE A 85 -23.60 -31.22 10.63
CA ILE A 85 -22.58 -31.99 11.36
C ILE A 85 -21.48 -32.49 10.42
N ALA A 86 -21.80 -32.76 9.15
CA ALA A 86 -20.81 -33.15 8.16
C ALA A 86 -19.72 -32.07 7.97
N PHE A 87 -20.07 -30.79 8.05
CA PHE A 87 -19.12 -29.67 8.00
C PHE A 87 -18.23 -29.53 9.25
N ILE A 88 -18.50 -30.29 10.32
CA ILE A 88 -17.58 -30.45 11.46
C ILE A 88 -16.64 -31.63 11.20
N TRP A 89 -17.18 -32.78 10.76
CA TRP A 89 -16.38 -33.99 10.56
C TRP A 89 -15.40 -33.89 9.39
N GLY A 90 -15.77 -33.24 8.29
CA GLY A 90 -14.91 -33.03 7.13
C GLY A 90 -13.57 -32.38 7.50
N PRO A 91 -13.58 -31.20 8.14
CA PRO A 91 -12.38 -30.53 8.62
C PRO A 91 -11.57 -31.35 9.60
N VAL A 92 -12.20 -32.02 10.58
CA VAL A 92 -11.50 -32.89 11.53
C VAL A 92 -10.71 -33.97 10.79
N LYS A 93 -11.37 -34.69 9.88
CA LYS A 93 -10.73 -35.72 9.06
C LYS A 93 -9.59 -35.16 8.24
N PHE A 94 -9.78 -34.03 7.57
CA PHE A 94 -8.76 -33.38 6.77
C PHE A 94 -7.53 -32.99 7.62
N LEU A 95 -7.75 -32.29 8.73
CA LEU A 95 -6.68 -31.79 9.59
C LEU A 95 -5.85 -32.94 10.17
N LEU A 96 -6.49 -34.02 10.62
CA LEU A 96 -5.79 -35.23 11.08
C LEU A 96 -4.95 -35.87 9.97
N LEU A 97 -5.51 -36.00 8.76
CA LEU A 97 -4.82 -36.61 7.62
C LEU A 97 -3.64 -35.78 7.09
N VAL A 98 -3.65 -34.45 7.27
CA VAL A 98 -2.51 -33.59 6.93
C VAL A 98 -1.49 -33.57 8.07
N ALA A 99 -1.93 -33.40 9.31
CA ALA A 99 -1.07 -33.31 10.49
C ALA A 99 -0.31 -34.62 10.75
N LYS A 100 -0.87 -35.79 10.37
CA LYS A 100 -0.18 -37.09 10.51
C LYS A 100 1.18 -37.15 9.81
N THR A 101 1.42 -36.28 8.81
CA THR A 101 2.69 -36.22 8.08
C THR A 101 3.83 -35.62 8.92
N TRP A 102 3.54 -34.97 10.04
CA TRP A 102 4.55 -34.44 10.95
C TRP A 102 4.09 -34.52 12.42
N ALA A 103 4.80 -35.34 13.18
CA ALA A 103 4.37 -35.81 14.49
C ALA A 103 4.21 -34.72 15.56
N GLU A 104 4.88 -33.58 15.42
CA GLU A 104 4.75 -32.45 16.35
C GLU A 104 3.44 -31.69 16.09
N SER A 105 3.16 -31.34 14.83
CA SER A 105 1.88 -30.70 14.48
C SER A 105 0.66 -31.54 14.81
N LEU A 106 0.75 -32.88 14.69
CA LEU A 106 -0.34 -33.77 15.11
C LEU A 106 -0.57 -33.68 16.62
N ASP A 107 0.49 -33.66 17.42
CA ASP A 107 0.38 -33.56 18.88
C ASP A 107 -0.26 -32.23 19.30
N THR A 108 0.19 -31.13 18.70
CA THR A 108 -0.38 -29.79 18.95
C THR A 108 -1.84 -29.68 18.50
N LEU A 109 -2.20 -30.29 17.37
CA LEU A 109 -3.59 -30.34 16.92
C LEU A 109 -4.47 -31.17 17.87
N LEU A 110 -3.95 -32.29 18.39
CA LEU A 110 -4.65 -33.11 19.38
C LEU A 110 -4.79 -32.38 20.73
N ASP A 111 -3.79 -31.60 21.17
CA ASP A 111 -3.90 -30.70 22.34
C ASP A 111 -5.07 -29.73 22.18
N ALA A 112 -5.25 -29.18 20.98
CA ALA A 112 -6.32 -28.23 20.71
C ALA A 112 -7.70 -28.92 20.70
N TYR A 113 -7.81 -30.09 20.08
CA TYR A 113 -9.06 -30.85 20.12
C TYR A 113 -9.45 -31.33 21.52
N GLU A 114 -8.47 -31.72 22.35
CA GLU A 114 -8.72 -32.09 23.75
C GLU A 114 -9.32 -30.90 24.51
N GLN A 115 -8.71 -29.72 24.41
CA GLN A 115 -9.22 -28.49 25.03
C GLN A 115 -10.61 -28.08 24.51
N LEU A 116 -10.90 -28.29 23.22
CA LEU A 116 -12.24 -28.07 22.66
C LEU A 116 -13.25 -29.04 23.28
N GLY A 117 -12.90 -30.32 23.38
CA GLY A 117 -13.74 -31.33 24.01
C GLY A 117 -14.08 -30.97 25.46
N GLU A 118 -13.11 -30.48 26.23
CA GLU A 118 -13.30 -30.01 27.62
C GLU A 118 -14.17 -28.74 27.72
N ALA A 119 -14.11 -27.86 26.74
CA ALA A 119 -14.85 -26.59 26.75
C ALA A 119 -16.33 -26.73 26.38
N ILE A 120 -16.71 -27.83 25.71
CA ILE A 120 -18.07 -28.06 25.22
C ILE A 120 -18.87 -28.78 26.31
N PRO A 121 -20.06 -28.29 26.70
CA PRO A 121 -20.85 -28.93 27.74
C PRO A 121 -21.46 -30.24 27.23
N LEU A 122 -21.71 -31.18 28.13
CA LEU A 122 -22.56 -32.34 27.84
C LEU A 122 -24.00 -31.85 27.62
N LEU A 123 -24.50 -31.95 26.39
CA LEU A 123 -25.75 -31.31 25.97
C LEU A 123 -26.99 -32.18 26.14
N CYS A 124 -26.87 -33.52 26.16
CA CYS A 124 -28.01 -34.43 26.29
C CYS A 124 -28.81 -34.20 27.59
N GLN A 125 -28.17 -33.77 28.67
CA GLN A 125 -28.86 -33.46 29.93
C GLN A 125 -29.79 -32.22 29.85
N TYR A 126 -29.66 -31.41 28.79
CA TYR A 126 -30.41 -30.17 28.58
C TYR A 126 -31.39 -30.26 27.39
N GLU A 127 -31.64 -31.45 26.84
CA GLU A 127 -32.47 -31.65 25.64
C GLU A 127 -33.86 -30.99 25.76
N SER A 128 -34.52 -31.14 26.92
CA SER A 128 -35.83 -30.55 27.20
C SER A 128 -35.85 -29.02 27.22
N LEU A 129 -34.70 -28.37 27.50
CA LEU A 129 -34.56 -26.92 27.48
C LEU A 129 -34.56 -26.37 26.05
N PHE A 130 -33.92 -27.10 25.12
CA PHE A 130 -33.80 -26.65 23.73
C PHE A 130 -35.10 -26.77 22.94
N THR A 131 -35.94 -27.77 23.25
CA THR A 131 -37.26 -27.94 22.63
C THR A 131 -38.19 -26.75 22.92
N ASN A 132 -38.12 -26.20 24.13
CA ASN A 132 -39.07 -25.19 24.60
C ASN A 132 -38.52 -23.75 24.56
N ASN A 133 -37.19 -23.57 24.54
CA ASN A 133 -36.57 -22.24 24.64
C ASN A 133 -35.77 -21.87 23.38
N LYS A 134 -36.34 -20.94 22.61
CA LYS A 134 -35.73 -20.39 21.39
C LYS A 134 -34.37 -19.72 21.64
N HIS A 135 -34.20 -19.07 22.79
CA HIS A 135 -32.96 -18.37 23.10
C HIS A 135 -31.82 -19.33 23.44
N MET A 136 -32.13 -20.50 24.01
CA MET A 136 -31.16 -21.57 24.23
C MET A 136 -30.69 -22.19 22.91
N ARG A 137 -31.58 -22.32 21.90
CA ARG A 137 -31.19 -22.74 20.54
C ARG A 137 -30.21 -21.77 19.88
N ARG A 138 -30.31 -20.47 20.19
CA ARG A 138 -29.36 -19.46 19.72
C ARG A 138 -27.93 -19.71 20.25
N LEU A 139 -27.79 -20.17 21.49
CA LEU A 139 -26.49 -20.52 22.09
C LEU A 139 -25.86 -21.75 21.41
N LEU A 140 -26.68 -22.74 21.00
CA LEU A 140 -26.19 -23.85 20.17
C LEU A 140 -25.62 -23.34 18.85
N GLY A 141 -26.31 -22.42 18.18
CA GLY A 141 -25.80 -21.78 16.96
C GLY A 141 -24.48 -21.03 17.18
N CYS A 142 -24.29 -20.39 18.34
CA CYS A 142 -23.02 -19.75 18.71
C CYS A 142 -21.89 -20.77 18.92
N ILE A 143 -22.16 -21.90 19.58
CA ILE A 143 -21.19 -22.99 19.75
C ILE A 143 -20.76 -23.55 18.37
N TYR A 144 -21.72 -23.76 17.46
CA TYR A 144 -21.45 -24.20 16.09
C TYR A 144 -20.55 -23.20 15.34
N ALA A 145 -20.87 -21.90 15.46
CA ALA A 145 -20.07 -20.84 14.85
C ALA A 145 -18.62 -20.83 15.38
N ASP A 146 -18.42 -21.04 16.68
CA ASP A 146 -17.09 -21.07 17.30
C ASP A 146 -16.26 -22.28 16.81
N ILE A 147 -16.88 -23.45 16.69
CA ILE A 147 -16.22 -24.67 16.20
C ILE A 147 -15.85 -24.52 14.71
N LEU A 148 -16.75 -23.99 13.88
CA LEU A 148 -16.44 -23.73 12.48
C LEU A 148 -15.35 -22.67 12.32
N GLU A 149 -15.31 -21.66 13.19
CA GLU A 149 -14.27 -20.65 13.16
C GLU A 149 -12.89 -21.21 13.54
N PHE A 150 -12.83 -22.10 14.54
CA PHE A 150 -11.63 -22.89 14.84
C PHE A 150 -11.16 -23.66 13.61
N HIS A 151 -12.05 -24.45 13.00
CA HIS A 151 -11.71 -25.25 11.82
C HIS A 151 -11.28 -24.39 10.63
N ARG A 152 -11.98 -23.28 10.38
CA ARG A 152 -11.64 -22.35 9.29
C ARG A 152 -10.20 -21.86 9.43
N ARG A 153 -9.82 -21.42 10.63
CA ARG A 153 -8.46 -20.91 10.90
C ARG A 153 -7.41 -22.02 10.87
N ALA A 154 -7.69 -23.20 11.43
CA ALA A 154 -6.79 -24.35 11.35
C ALA A 154 -6.56 -24.78 9.89
N LEU A 155 -7.62 -24.82 9.07
CA LEU A 155 -7.51 -25.14 7.64
C LEU A 155 -6.63 -24.12 6.90
N VAL A 156 -6.72 -22.82 7.22
CA VAL A 156 -5.84 -21.79 6.63
C VAL A 156 -4.35 -22.05 6.91
N ILE A 157 -4.01 -22.69 8.02
CA ILE A 157 -2.63 -23.07 8.35
C ILE A 157 -2.22 -24.31 7.56
N PHE A 158 -2.97 -25.41 7.71
CA PHE A 158 -2.61 -26.72 7.18
C PHE A 158 -2.75 -26.86 5.65
N LYS A 159 -3.53 -25.98 4.99
CA LYS A 159 -3.69 -25.99 3.52
C LYS A 159 -2.53 -25.34 2.76
N ARG A 160 -1.67 -24.56 3.41
CA ARG A 160 -0.55 -23.85 2.74
C ARG A 160 0.51 -24.86 2.30
N LYS A 161 1.12 -24.71 1.11
CA LYS A 161 2.18 -25.66 0.69
C LYS A 161 3.38 -25.66 1.65
N ALA A 162 3.79 -24.48 2.13
CA ALA A 162 4.88 -24.29 3.10
C ALA A 162 4.44 -24.37 4.58
N TRP A 163 3.28 -24.98 4.89
CA TRP A 163 2.71 -24.97 6.24
C TRP A 163 3.67 -25.48 7.33
N LYS A 164 4.49 -26.50 7.04
CA LYS A 164 5.44 -27.07 8.01
C LYS A 164 6.47 -26.08 8.50
N GLN A 165 6.96 -25.21 7.60
CA GLN A 165 7.97 -24.20 7.92
C GLN A 165 7.37 -23.05 8.72
N LEU A 166 6.13 -22.67 8.39
CA LEU A 166 5.41 -21.58 9.04
C LEU A 166 4.62 -22.02 10.28
N PHE A 167 4.58 -23.31 10.59
CA PHE A 167 3.64 -23.85 11.57
C PHE A 167 3.80 -23.22 12.94
N HIS A 168 5.02 -23.14 13.49
CA HIS A 168 5.20 -22.62 14.85
C HIS A 168 4.79 -21.15 15.00
N SER A 169 5.16 -20.29 14.05
CA SER A 169 4.79 -18.87 14.11
C SER A 169 3.28 -18.69 13.89
N THR A 170 2.73 -19.31 12.85
CA THR A 170 1.30 -19.20 12.55
C THR A 170 0.41 -19.86 13.60
N TRP A 171 0.87 -20.94 14.24
CA TRP A 171 0.15 -21.61 15.32
C TRP A 171 0.21 -20.82 16.63
N LYS A 172 1.32 -20.11 16.90
CA LYS A 172 1.42 -19.18 18.04
C LYS A 172 0.40 -18.05 17.92
N ASP A 173 0.27 -17.44 16.74
CA ASP A 173 -0.74 -16.41 16.47
C ASP A 173 -2.15 -16.98 16.58
N PHE A 174 -2.38 -18.15 16.00
CA PHE A 174 -3.63 -18.89 16.12
C PHE A 174 -4.01 -19.19 17.57
N ASN A 175 -3.05 -19.61 18.40
CA ASN A 175 -3.27 -19.94 19.81
C ASN A 175 -3.83 -18.75 20.60
N ALA A 176 -3.43 -17.52 20.26
CA ALA A 176 -3.98 -16.33 20.90
C ALA A 176 -5.49 -16.18 20.64
N HIS A 177 -5.95 -16.48 19.42
CA HIS A 177 -7.38 -16.50 19.11
C HIS A 177 -8.08 -17.75 19.64
N PHE A 178 -7.40 -18.90 19.59
CA PHE A 178 -7.95 -20.18 20.03
C PHE A 178 -8.35 -20.15 21.50
N ARG A 179 -7.52 -19.55 22.37
CA ARG A 179 -7.87 -19.35 23.79
C ARG A 179 -9.18 -18.57 23.97
N ARG A 180 -9.41 -17.55 23.14
CA ARG A 180 -10.64 -16.74 23.18
C ARG A 180 -11.85 -17.53 22.68
N LEU A 181 -11.67 -18.38 21.68
CA LEU A 181 -12.71 -19.31 21.23
C LEU A 181 -13.08 -20.29 22.37
N LEU A 182 -12.10 -20.80 23.11
CA LEU A 182 -12.36 -21.65 24.28
C LEU A 182 -13.11 -20.89 25.38
N ASP A 183 -12.75 -19.64 25.66
CA ASP A 183 -13.45 -18.82 26.64
C ASP A 183 -14.89 -18.52 26.20
N SER A 184 -15.13 -18.27 24.90
CA SER A 184 -16.47 -18.13 24.33
C SER A 184 -17.30 -19.41 24.51
N LEU A 185 -16.71 -20.58 24.21
CA LEU A 185 -17.36 -21.87 24.40
C LEU A 185 -17.73 -22.11 25.88
N ARG A 186 -16.80 -21.86 26.80
CA ARG A 186 -17.03 -22.00 28.25
C ARG A 186 -18.10 -21.04 28.76
N ASN A 187 -18.12 -19.80 28.27
CA ASN A 187 -19.14 -18.81 28.63
C ASN A 187 -20.52 -19.25 28.11
N ASN A 188 -20.62 -19.73 26.86
CA ASN A 188 -21.85 -20.26 26.32
C ASN A 188 -22.31 -21.50 27.10
N ALA A 189 -21.38 -22.38 27.50
CA ALA A 189 -21.66 -23.53 28.35
C ALA A 189 -22.23 -23.13 29.72
N ALA A 190 -21.64 -22.11 30.35
CA ALA A 190 -22.11 -21.58 31.62
C ALA A 190 -23.53 -20.97 31.51
N LEU A 191 -23.80 -20.22 30.43
CA LEU A 191 -25.13 -19.66 30.17
C LEU A 191 -26.20 -20.75 29.97
N ILE A 192 -25.86 -21.86 29.32
CA ILE A 192 -26.75 -23.02 29.19
C ILE A 192 -27.00 -23.65 30.56
N GLY A 193 -25.93 -23.89 31.34
CA GLY A 193 -26.03 -24.49 32.67
C GLY A 193 -26.83 -23.65 33.67
N GLN A 194 -26.75 -22.32 33.56
CA GLN A 194 -27.48 -21.36 34.41
C GLN A 194 -28.90 -21.05 33.91
N GLN A 195 -29.30 -21.57 32.74
CA GLN A 195 -30.58 -21.26 32.10
C GLN A 195 -30.77 -19.74 31.88
N ALA A 196 -29.73 -19.09 31.37
CA ALA A 196 -29.66 -17.63 31.23
C ALA A 196 -30.85 -17.03 30.45
N THR A 197 -31.23 -15.82 30.85
CA THR A 197 -32.28 -15.04 30.21
C THR A 197 -31.85 -14.48 28.86
N LEU A 198 -32.82 -14.05 28.04
CA LEU A 198 -32.54 -13.41 26.75
C LEU A 198 -31.66 -12.15 26.89
N VAL A 199 -31.81 -11.41 27.99
CA VAL A 199 -31.04 -10.18 28.23
C VAL A 199 -29.56 -10.53 28.39
N GLU A 200 -29.24 -11.48 29.27
CA GLU A 200 -27.87 -11.95 29.51
C GLU A 200 -27.23 -12.52 28.23
N ILE A 201 -28.00 -13.27 27.42
CA ILE A 201 -27.52 -13.79 26.13
C ILE A 201 -27.22 -12.66 25.15
N LYS A 202 -28.08 -11.63 25.08
CA LYS A 202 -27.85 -10.47 24.19
C LYS A 202 -26.68 -9.61 24.64
N GLU A 203 -26.51 -9.42 25.95
CA GLU A 203 -25.37 -8.69 26.52
C GLU A 203 -24.06 -9.40 26.22
N ASN A 204 -24.00 -10.72 26.41
CA ASN A 204 -22.83 -11.52 26.03
C ASN A 204 -22.50 -11.36 24.53
N GLN A 205 -23.51 -11.41 23.66
CA GLN A 205 -23.32 -11.21 22.22
C GLN A 205 -22.84 -9.80 21.85
N ARG A 206 -23.29 -8.76 22.56
CA ARG A 206 -22.81 -7.38 22.36
C ARG A 206 -21.36 -7.23 22.82
N ALA A 207 -21.06 -7.68 24.04
CA ALA A 207 -19.72 -7.69 24.59
C ALA A 207 -18.74 -8.41 23.66
N ARG A 208 -19.15 -9.55 23.08
CA ARG A 208 -18.36 -10.30 22.10
C ARG A 208 -18.06 -9.48 20.84
N LYS A 209 -19.04 -8.76 20.28
CA LYS A 209 -18.83 -7.93 19.08
C LYS A 209 -17.92 -6.74 19.34
N GLU A 210 -18.06 -6.09 20.48
CA GLU A 210 -17.20 -4.97 20.89
C GLU A 210 -15.76 -5.44 21.12
N GLN A 211 -15.60 -6.57 21.79
CA GLN A 211 -14.30 -7.19 22.02
C GLN A 211 -13.63 -7.61 20.70
N GLU A 212 -14.38 -8.18 19.76
CA GLU A 212 -13.88 -8.55 18.42
C GLU A 212 -13.35 -7.33 17.65
N LYS A 213 -14.07 -6.20 17.70
CA LYS A 213 -13.61 -4.96 17.04
C LYS A 213 -12.30 -4.43 17.62
N HIS A 214 -12.22 -4.27 18.94
CA HIS A 214 -11.01 -3.79 19.61
C HIS A 214 -9.79 -4.70 19.34
N ILE A 215 -10.04 -6.00 19.26
CA ILE A 215 -9.02 -7.00 18.95
C ILE A 215 -8.49 -6.84 17.53
N LEU A 216 -9.35 -6.67 16.54
CA LEU A 216 -8.92 -6.49 15.15
C LEU A 216 -8.01 -5.27 15.01
N ASP A 217 -8.33 -4.18 15.71
CA ASP A 217 -7.50 -2.97 15.76
C ASP A 217 -6.15 -3.25 16.44
N THR A 218 -6.16 -3.99 17.54
CA THR A 218 -4.94 -4.37 18.28
C THR A 218 -4.03 -5.30 17.45
N GLU A 219 -4.62 -6.29 16.78
CA GLU A 219 -3.92 -7.27 15.93
C GLU A 219 -3.31 -6.58 14.71
N ARG A 220 -4.05 -5.66 14.08
CA ARG A 220 -3.51 -4.83 13.00
C ARG A 220 -2.32 -4.00 13.48
N GLY A 221 -2.42 -3.38 14.66
CA GLY A 221 -1.33 -2.62 15.26
C GLY A 221 -0.12 -3.48 15.63
N GLU A 222 -0.32 -4.73 16.03
CA GLU A 222 0.77 -5.67 16.32
C GLU A 222 1.47 -6.16 15.07
N LEU A 223 0.72 -6.57 14.04
CA LEU A 223 1.28 -6.93 12.73
C LEU A 223 2.06 -5.75 12.14
N GLN A 224 1.53 -4.54 12.24
CA GLN A 224 2.26 -3.36 11.77
C GLN A 224 3.58 -3.18 12.56
N ARG A 225 3.56 -3.26 13.90
CA ARG A 225 4.79 -3.19 14.71
C ARG A 225 5.81 -4.28 14.36
N GLN A 226 5.37 -5.51 14.13
CA GLN A 226 6.24 -6.60 13.69
C GLN A 226 6.87 -6.29 12.32
N ALA A 227 6.08 -5.79 11.37
CA ALA A 227 6.56 -5.40 10.05
C ALA A 227 7.61 -4.30 10.14
N LEU A 228 7.36 -3.27 10.96
CA LEU A 228 8.33 -2.19 11.23
C LEU A 228 9.66 -2.73 11.76
N SER A 229 9.61 -3.67 12.71
CA SER A 229 10.80 -4.27 13.29
C SER A 229 11.62 -5.05 12.26
N VAL A 230 10.96 -5.85 11.41
CA VAL A 230 11.63 -6.60 10.35
C VAL A 230 12.20 -5.66 9.28
N ILE A 231 11.44 -4.64 8.85
CA ILE A 231 11.89 -3.65 7.86
C ILE A 231 13.11 -2.89 8.37
N SER A 232 13.09 -2.46 9.64
CA SER A 232 14.21 -1.78 10.28
C SER A 232 15.49 -2.63 10.24
N LYS A 233 15.39 -3.94 10.54
CA LYS A 233 16.53 -4.87 10.45
C LYS A 233 16.97 -5.18 9.02
N LEU A 234 16.06 -5.18 8.05
CA LEU A 234 16.41 -5.42 6.65
C LEU A 234 17.13 -4.21 6.05
N SER A 235 16.71 -3.00 6.43
CA SER A 235 17.12 -1.71 5.82
C SER A 235 17.02 -1.77 4.28
N PRO A 236 15.81 -1.97 3.74
CA PRO A 236 15.61 -2.03 2.29
C PRO A 236 15.69 -0.63 1.66
N ALA A 237 16.04 -0.58 0.37
CA ALA A 237 15.87 0.64 -0.41
C ALA A 237 14.38 1.02 -0.52
N ASP A 238 14.11 2.32 -0.56
CA ASP A 238 12.75 2.84 -0.74
C ASP A 238 12.30 2.65 -2.20
N TYR A 239 11.60 1.54 -2.43
CA TYR A 239 11.05 1.16 -3.72
C TYR A 239 9.82 2.01 -4.10
N GLU A 240 9.11 2.56 -3.12
CA GLU A 240 7.88 3.34 -3.38
C GLU A 240 8.25 4.73 -3.87
N LEU A 241 9.27 5.35 -3.28
CA LEU A 241 9.86 6.60 -3.80
C LEU A 241 10.34 6.43 -5.25
N ASP A 242 10.94 5.29 -5.57
CA ASP A 242 11.40 4.99 -6.94
C ASP A 242 10.23 4.85 -7.92
N TYR A 243 9.13 4.21 -7.48
CA TYR A 243 7.89 4.13 -8.25
C TYR A 243 7.24 5.51 -8.45
N ASP A 244 7.17 6.34 -7.41
CA ASP A 244 6.60 7.68 -7.47
C ASP A 244 7.36 8.54 -8.47
N ASN A 245 8.70 8.52 -8.40
CA ASN A 245 9.56 9.22 -9.35
C ASN A 245 9.33 8.78 -10.82
N ALA A 246 9.11 7.48 -11.05
CA ALA A 246 8.82 6.96 -12.37
C ALA A 246 7.41 7.31 -12.87
N SER A 247 6.42 7.37 -11.97
CA SER A 247 5.00 7.52 -12.31
C SER A 247 4.56 8.98 -12.55
N VAL A 248 5.22 9.95 -11.91
CA VAL A 248 4.89 11.40 -12.01
C VAL A 248 4.76 11.90 -13.46
N ASN A 249 5.57 11.37 -14.38
CA ASN A 249 5.65 11.85 -15.75
C ASN A 249 4.43 11.48 -16.60
N TRP A 250 3.82 10.32 -16.38
CA TRP A 250 2.68 9.85 -17.16
C TRP A 250 1.34 10.01 -16.42
N MET A 251 1.33 10.14 -15.08
CA MET A 251 0.11 10.44 -14.32
C MET A 251 -0.56 11.77 -14.76
N LYS A 252 0.21 12.68 -15.37
CA LYS A 252 -0.29 13.95 -15.93
C LYS A 252 -1.02 13.82 -17.28
N GLY A 253 -1.26 12.61 -17.81
CA GLY A 253 -2.02 12.39 -19.06
C GLY A 253 -2.43 10.93 -19.33
N GLN A 254 -3.74 10.65 -19.36
CA GLN A 254 -4.32 9.30 -19.25
C GLN A 254 -4.38 8.46 -20.55
N SER A 255 -3.29 8.28 -21.29
CA SER A 255 -3.28 7.27 -22.37
C SER A 255 -1.92 6.63 -22.67
N PHE A 256 -0.92 6.86 -21.83
CA PHE A 256 0.43 6.36 -22.05
C PHE A 256 0.56 4.91 -21.56
N GLY A 257 1.28 4.07 -22.31
CA GLY A 257 1.65 2.69 -22.00
C GLY A 257 0.56 1.64 -22.13
N LEU A 258 -0.70 2.02 -22.42
CA LEU A 258 -1.85 1.09 -22.42
C LEU A 258 -1.76 0.01 -23.50
N TRP A 259 -1.13 0.31 -24.64
CA TRP A 259 -0.92 -0.66 -25.72
C TRP A 259 -0.12 -1.89 -25.25
N LEU A 260 0.68 -1.76 -24.19
CA LEU A 260 1.48 -2.85 -23.64
C LEU A 260 0.56 -3.97 -23.09
N LEU A 261 -0.58 -3.61 -22.53
CA LEU A 261 -1.58 -4.56 -22.00
C LEU A 261 -2.30 -5.31 -23.13
N GLU A 262 -2.37 -4.73 -24.33
CA GLU A 262 -2.98 -5.37 -25.49
C GLU A 262 -2.08 -6.47 -26.08
N ASN A 263 -0.78 -6.42 -25.78
CA ASN A 263 0.22 -7.37 -26.27
C ASN A 263 -0.08 -8.80 -25.79
N THR A 264 -0.07 -9.75 -26.73
CA THR A 264 -0.37 -11.16 -26.45
C THR A 264 0.56 -11.79 -25.43
N LYS A 265 1.85 -11.41 -25.42
CA LYS A 265 2.84 -11.92 -24.45
C LYS A 265 2.57 -11.40 -23.04
N VAL A 266 2.15 -10.13 -22.92
CA VAL A 266 1.79 -9.53 -21.62
C VAL A 266 0.51 -10.14 -21.09
N LYS A 267 -0.51 -10.35 -21.95
CA LYS A 267 -1.75 -11.03 -21.56
C LYS A 267 -1.50 -12.46 -21.06
N ALA A 268 -0.66 -13.23 -21.76
CA ALA A 268 -0.27 -14.57 -21.32
C ALA A 268 0.48 -14.54 -19.97
N TRP A 269 1.37 -13.57 -19.78
CA TRP A 269 2.10 -13.39 -18.51
C TRP A 269 1.19 -12.93 -17.37
N LEU A 270 0.14 -12.15 -17.64
CA LEU A 270 -0.85 -11.72 -16.64
C LEU A 270 -1.86 -12.82 -16.27
N ASP A 271 -2.04 -13.84 -17.10
CA ASP A 271 -2.97 -14.94 -16.84
C ASP A 271 -2.32 -15.99 -15.91
N PRO A 272 -2.76 -16.12 -14.63
CA PRO A 272 -2.17 -17.05 -13.68
C PRO A 272 -2.27 -18.52 -14.10
N THR A 273 -3.20 -18.87 -15.01
CA THR A 273 -3.43 -20.27 -15.44
C THR A 273 -2.46 -20.75 -16.50
N ASP A 274 -1.78 -19.83 -17.21
CA ASP A 274 -0.83 -20.20 -18.25
C ASP A 274 0.51 -20.65 -17.64
N ALA A 275 0.71 -21.96 -17.57
CA ALA A 275 1.90 -22.58 -17.00
C ALA A 275 3.20 -22.28 -17.77
N ASN A 276 3.11 -21.85 -19.03
CA ASN A 276 4.27 -21.62 -19.90
C ASN A 276 4.71 -20.15 -19.94
N ALA A 277 3.92 -19.23 -19.38
CA ALA A 277 4.14 -17.79 -19.45
C ALA A 277 4.70 -17.18 -18.14
N ASN A 278 5.60 -17.90 -17.45
CA ASN A 278 6.13 -17.48 -16.15
C ASN A 278 7.28 -16.46 -16.23
N LEU A 279 7.81 -16.19 -17.43
CA LEU A 279 8.92 -15.28 -17.66
C LEU A 279 8.60 -14.36 -18.84
N LEU A 280 8.74 -13.06 -18.65
CA LEU A 280 8.63 -12.05 -19.69
C LEU A 280 9.86 -11.14 -19.65
N TRP A 281 10.39 -10.78 -20.82
CA TRP A 281 11.53 -9.88 -20.91
C TRP A 281 11.18 -8.64 -21.74
N LEU A 282 11.20 -7.46 -21.11
CA LEU A 282 11.05 -6.18 -21.80
C LEU A 282 12.43 -5.59 -22.07
N LYS A 283 12.82 -5.53 -23.35
CA LYS A 283 14.12 -5.04 -23.78
C LYS A 283 14.04 -3.78 -24.61
N GLY A 284 14.98 -2.87 -24.39
CA GLY A 284 15.02 -1.60 -25.10
C GLY A 284 16.32 -0.83 -24.89
N ILE A 285 16.61 0.06 -25.83
CA ILE A 285 17.77 0.94 -25.78
C ILE A 285 17.69 1.91 -24.57
N PRO A 286 18.82 2.53 -24.17
CA PRO A 286 18.80 3.60 -23.17
C PRO A 286 17.82 4.71 -23.55
N GLY A 287 17.10 5.25 -22.58
CA GLY A 287 16.14 6.34 -22.84
C GLY A 287 14.88 5.95 -23.64
N ALA A 288 14.63 4.66 -23.93
CA ALA A 288 13.41 4.19 -24.59
C ALA A 288 12.13 4.29 -23.73
N GLY A 289 12.24 4.68 -22.46
CA GLY A 289 11.09 4.78 -21.54
C GLY A 289 10.69 3.47 -20.87
N LYS A 290 11.61 2.49 -20.76
CA LYS A 290 11.39 1.20 -20.09
C LYS A 290 10.77 1.36 -18.68
N THR A 291 11.45 2.08 -17.79
CA THR A 291 11.02 2.35 -16.41
C THR A 291 9.64 3.05 -16.32
N ILE A 292 9.32 3.91 -17.28
CA ILE A 292 8.02 4.61 -17.38
C ILE A 292 6.91 3.61 -17.77
N LEU A 293 7.19 2.70 -18.71
CA LEU A 293 6.25 1.63 -19.08
C LEU A 293 6.07 0.63 -17.95
N THR A 294 7.15 0.28 -17.23
CA THR A 294 7.12 -0.61 -16.07
C THR A 294 6.26 -0.03 -14.94
N SER A 295 6.47 1.24 -14.57
CA SER A 295 5.64 1.91 -13.56
C SER A 295 4.18 1.99 -13.97
N ARG A 296 3.88 2.20 -15.27
CA ARG A 296 2.50 2.16 -15.77
C ARG A 296 1.88 0.77 -15.64
N LEU A 297 2.64 -0.29 -15.95
CA LEU A 297 2.17 -1.66 -15.80
C LEU A 297 1.87 -1.98 -14.32
N ILE A 298 2.77 -1.60 -13.41
CA ILE A 298 2.57 -1.74 -11.96
C ILE A 298 1.29 -1.00 -11.51
N ALA A 299 1.09 0.23 -11.96
CA ALA A 299 -0.09 1.02 -11.63
C ALA A 299 -1.39 0.31 -12.06
N VAL A 300 -1.43 -0.18 -13.29
CA VAL A 300 -2.62 -0.88 -13.80
C VAL A 300 -2.86 -2.18 -13.05
N MET A 301 -1.81 -2.92 -12.69
CA MET A 301 -1.99 -4.13 -11.89
C MET A 301 -2.52 -3.80 -10.49
N ARG A 302 -2.02 -2.74 -9.85
CA ARG A 302 -2.57 -2.23 -8.58
C ARG A 302 -4.04 -1.78 -8.71
N GLU A 303 -4.40 -1.12 -9.81
CA GLU A 303 -5.80 -0.74 -10.13
C GLU A 303 -6.72 -1.95 -10.34
N MET A 304 -6.19 -3.09 -10.80
CA MET A 304 -6.92 -4.36 -10.97
C MET A 304 -7.10 -5.15 -9.65
N ASP A 305 -6.84 -4.54 -8.49
CA ASP A 305 -6.91 -5.16 -7.16
C ASP A 305 -5.97 -6.36 -6.99
N ARG A 306 -4.87 -6.39 -7.76
CA ARG A 306 -3.80 -7.38 -7.63
C ARG A 306 -2.85 -6.95 -6.51
N HIS A 307 -3.06 -7.47 -5.30
CA HIS A 307 -2.19 -7.21 -4.15
C HIS A 307 -0.90 -8.05 -4.13
N ASP A 308 -0.64 -8.83 -5.16
CA ASP A 308 0.44 -9.82 -5.28
C ASP A 308 1.56 -9.36 -6.24
N VAL A 309 1.67 -8.05 -6.48
CA VAL A 309 2.71 -7.45 -7.32
C VAL A 309 3.83 -6.87 -6.47
N VAL A 310 5.04 -7.34 -6.72
CA VAL A 310 6.27 -6.89 -6.07
C VAL A 310 7.25 -6.42 -7.12
N PHE A 311 7.90 -5.30 -6.89
CA PHE A 311 8.82 -4.73 -7.87
C PHE A 311 10.10 -4.16 -7.26
N PHE A 312 11.14 -4.04 -8.06
CA PHE A 312 12.40 -3.41 -7.65
C PHE A 312 13.02 -2.65 -8.82
N TYR A 313 13.53 -1.45 -8.56
CA TYR A 313 14.25 -0.63 -9.54
C TYR A 313 15.73 -0.67 -9.22
N CYS A 314 16.50 -1.32 -10.07
CA CYS A 314 17.96 -1.31 -9.97
C CYS A 314 18.47 0.05 -10.46
N LYS A 315 19.52 0.56 -9.81
CA LYS A 315 20.17 1.82 -10.18
C LYS A 315 21.68 1.67 -10.20
N ASP A 316 22.30 2.20 -11.23
CA ASP A 316 23.76 2.20 -11.37
C ASP A 316 24.40 3.04 -10.26
N GLU A 317 25.60 2.65 -9.84
CA GLU A 317 26.41 3.28 -8.77
C GLU A 317 25.75 3.37 -7.37
N ASP A 318 24.54 2.85 -7.17
CA ASP A 318 23.86 2.79 -5.87
C ASP A 318 23.98 1.40 -5.23
N LYS A 319 24.83 1.29 -4.21
CA LYS A 319 25.07 0.03 -3.47
C LYS A 319 23.81 -0.58 -2.84
N LEU A 320 22.82 0.25 -2.52
CA LEU A 320 21.54 -0.21 -1.97
C LEU A 320 20.57 -0.68 -3.05
N ARG A 321 20.91 -0.53 -4.34
CA ARG A 321 20.04 -0.83 -5.48
C ARG A 321 20.70 -1.63 -6.60
N ASN A 322 21.95 -2.06 -6.45
CA ASN A 322 22.71 -2.72 -7.53
C ASN A 322 23.16 -4.16 -7.23
N SER A 323 22.66 -4.78 -6.15
CA SER A 323 23.09 -6.11 -5.71
C SER A 323 21.94 -7.10 -5.53
N LEU A 324 22.22 -8.41 -5.53
CA LEU A 324 21.19 -9.41 -5.24
C LEU A 324 20.60 -9.24 -3.83
N ALA A 325 21.42 -8.89 -2.85
CA ALA A 325 20.94 -8.65 -1.48
C ALA A 325 19.98 -7.46 -1.41
N ALA A 326 20.28 -6.37 -2.12
CA ALA A 326 19.42 -5.20 -2.23
C ALA A 326 18.04 -5.55 -2.81
N ILE A 327 18.03 -6.26 -3.93
CA ILE A 327 16.78 -6.73 -4.56
C ILE A 327 16.00 -7.55 -3.54
N LEU A 328 16.60 -8.60 -2.97
CA LEU A 328 15.89 -9.49 -2.03
C LEU A 328 15.32 -8.74 -0.82
N LYS A 329 16.06 -7.78 -0.25
CA LYS A 329 15.57 -6.95 0.86
C LYS A 329 14.35 -6.13 0.46
N GLY A 330 14.39 -5.47 -0.72
CA GLY A 330 13.26 -4.71 -1.24
C GLY A 330 12.05 -5.56 -1.62
N LEU A 331 12.27 -6.81 -2.05
CA LEU A 331 11.19 -7.76 -2.32
C LEU A 331 10.56 -8.27 -1.02
N ILE A 332 11.38 -8.61 -0.02
CA ILE A 332 10.88 -9.09 1.28
C ILE A 332 10.04 -8.01 1.96
N SER A 333 10.48 -6.74 1.95
CA SER A 333 9.74 -5.65 2.61
C SER A 333 8.33 -5.47 2.03
N GLN A 334 8.15 -5.66 0.72
CA GLN A 334 6.85 -5.69 0.08
C GLN A 334 6.06 -6.96 0.41
N LEU A 335 6.70 -8.13 0.46
CA LEU A 335 6.02 -9.38 0.80
C LEU A 335 5.47 -9.40 2.24
N LEU A 336 6.05 -8.63 3.15
CA LEU A 336 5.55 -8.49 4.53
C LEU A 336 4.14 -7.91 4.59
N THR A 337 3.78 -7.00 3.68
CA THR A 337 2.43 -6.42 3.63
C THR A 337 1.45 -7.36 2.93
N ILE A 338 1.93 -8.16 1.98
CA ILE A 338 1.12 -9.08 1.18
C ILE A 338 0.75 -10.35 1.97
N ASN A 339 1.67 -10.88 2.79
CA ASN A 339 1.44 -12.14 3.51
C ASN A 339 1.78 -12.06 5.01
N PRO A 340 0.76 -11.84 5.87
CA PRO A 340 0.94 -11.76 7.32
C PRO A 340 1.58 -13.01 7.96
N GLY A 341 1.37 -14.21 7.38
CA GLY A 341 1.97 -15.43 7.93
C GLY A 341 3.48 -15.53 7.70
N VAL A 342 3.97 -14.95 6.60
CA VAL A 342 5.40 -14.83 6.32
C VAL A 342 6.03 -13.80 7.26
N LEU A 343 5.31 -12.72 7.58
CA LEU A 343 5.73 -11.72 8.54
C LEU A 343 5.97 -12.31 9.94
N SER A 344 5.03 -13.06 10.51
CA SER A 344 5.21 -13.64 11.85
C SER A 344 6.42 -14.58 11.92
N TYR A 345 6.63 -15.39 10.87
CA TYR A 345 7.82 -16.25 10.77
C TYR A 345 9.11 -15.43 10.70
N LEU A 346 9.14 -14.42 9.84
CA LEU A 346 10.28 -13.52 9.68
C LEU A 346 10.61 -12.79 10.97
N TYR A 347 9.61 -12.30 11.68
CA TYR A 347 9.78 -11.62 12.95
C TYR A 347 10.40 -12.54 14.00
N ASP A 348 9.92 -13.79 14.12
CA ASP A 348 10.49 -14.77 15.05
C ASP A 348 11.93 -15.15 14.67
N GLU A 349 12.25 -15.32 13.39
CA GLU A 349 13.63 -15.58 12.93
C GLU A 349 14.55 -14.37 13.14
N CYS A 350 14.05 -13.17 12.87
CA CYS A 350 14.73 -11.91 13.17
C CYS A 350 15.00 -11.74 14.66
N ALA A 351 14.09 -12.18 15.53
CA ALA A 351 14.24 -12.11 16.97
C ALA A 351 15.30 -13.09 17.50
N LYS A 352 15.47 -14.25 16.85
CA LYS A 352 16.53 -15.22 17.19
C LYS A 352 17.91 -14.73 16.75
N SER A 353 17.99 -13.96 15.66
CA SER A 353 19.25 -13.40 15.18
C SER A 353 19.75 -12.28 16.11
N ARG A 354 21.04 -12.36 16.47
CA ARG A 354 21.77 -11.30 17.20
C ARG A 354 22.30 -10.20 16.28
N GLU A 355 22.16 -10.36 14.97
CA GLU A 355 22.63 -9.39 13.99
C GLU A 355 21.73 -8.14 13.98
N VAL A 356 22.36 -6.98 13.85
CA VAL A 356 21.68 -5.68 13.74
C VAL A 356 20.97 -5.58 12.39
N THR A 357 21.61 -6.11 11.33
CA THR A 357 21.07 -6.16 9.96
C THR A 357 21.14 -7.57 9.40
N ILE A 358 20.12 -8.00 8.65
CA ILE A 358 20.17 -9.28 7.93
C ILE A 358 20.94 -9.07 6.63
N GLU A 359 22.18 -9.55 6.60
CA GLU A 359 23.04 -9.52 5.40
C GLU A 359 23.26 -10.90 4.78
N SER A 360 22.90 -11.96 5.51
CA SER A 360 23.04 -13.34 5.03
C SER A 360 22.18 -13.58 3.79
N LEU A 361 22.84 -13.72 2.64
CA LEU A 361 22.19 -14.02 1.36
C LEU A 361 21.42 -15.34 1.41
N THR A 362 21.89 -16.33 2.18
CA THR A 362 21.21 -17.61 2.35
C THR A 362 19.87 -17.45 3.05
N ALA A 363 19.82 -16.62 4.10
CA ALA A 363 18.58 -16.31 4.80
C ALA A 363 17.61 -15.58 3.86
N LEU A 364 18.04 -14.51 3.19
CA LEU A 364 17.20 -13.74 2.26
C LEU A 364 16.61 -14.62 1.14
N LYS A 365 17.40 -15.54 0.58
CA LYS A 365 16.93 -16.47 -0.45
C LYS A 365 15.87 -17.43 0.08
N LEU A 366 16.09 -18.01 1.25
CA LEU A 366 15.13 -18.93 1.89
C LEU A 366 13.77 -18.22 2.09
N LEU A 367 13.80 -16.97 2.53
CA LEU A 367 12.59 -16.20 2.82
C LEU A 367 11.73 -15.95 1.58
N ILE A 368 12.34 -15.58 0.45
CA ILE A 368 11.60 -15.46 -0.81
C ILE A 368 11.07 -16.82 -1.28
N THR A 369 11.86 -17.89 -1.15
CA THR A 369 11.40 -19.24 -1.53
C THR A 369 10.14 -19.64 -0.73
N ILE A 370 10.14 -19.40 0.59
CA ILE A 370 8.95 -19.64 1.44
C ILE A 370 7.77 -18.80 0.95
N ALA A 371 7.98 -17.51 0.66
CA ALA A 371 6.91 -16.63 0.21
C ALA A 371 6.28 -17.07 -1.12
N VAL A 372 7.10 -17.49 -2.09
CA VAL A 372 6.66 -18.02 -3.39
C VAL A 372 5.90 -19.34 -3.22
N ASP A 373 6.32 -20.19 -2.28
CA ASP A 373 5.67 -21.46 -2.01
C ASP A 373 4.31 -21.30 -1.29
N CYS A 374 3.97 -20.12 -0.75
CA CYS A 374 2.77 -19.92 0.08
C CYS A 374 1.41 -19.95 -0.64
N GLY A 375 1.36 -19.99 -1.97
CA GLY A 375 0.19 -20.53 -2.69
C GLY A 375 -0.52 -19.62 -3.68
N GLU A 376 -0.36 -18.31 -3.61
CA GLU A 376 -0.90 -17.38 -4.62
C GLU A 376 0.14 -17.07 -5.70
N PRO A 377 -0.27 -16.80 -6.95
CA PRO A 377 0.64 -16.34 -7.99
C PRO A 377 1.25 -14.99 -7.60
N LEU A 378 2.57 -14.92 -7.51
CA LEU A 378 3.33 -13.72 -7.21
C LEU A 378 3.90 -13.13 -8.50
N TRP A 379 3.60 -11.87 -8.78
CA TRP A 379 4.19 -11.13 -9.88
C TRP A 379 5.40 -10.34 -9.39
N LEU A 380 6.57 -10.70 -9.91
CA LEU A 380 7.83 -10.08 -9.59
C LEU A 380 8.35 -9.28 -10.79
N ILE A 381 8.63 -8.00 -10.58
CA ILE A 381 9.12 -7.10 -11.62
C ILE A 381 10.49 -6.55 -11.21
N VAL A 382 11.51 -6.75 -12.03
CA VAL A 382 12.85 -6.19 -11.80
C VAL A 382 13.20 -5.28 -12.97
N ASP A 383 13.23 -3.97 -12.72
CA ASP A 383 13.62 -2.94 -13.69
C ASP A 383 15.10 -2.59 -13.55
N GLY A 384 15.76 -2.33 -14.68
CA GLY A 384 17.14 -1.88 -14.72
C GLY A 384 18.17 -2.95 -14.39
N LEU A 385 17.90 -4.25 -14.64
CA LEU A 385 18.87 -5.32 -14.29
C LEU A 385 20.25 -5.13 -14.95
N ASP A 386 20.33 -4.39 -16.06
CA ASP A 386 21.58 -3.98 -16.71
C ASP A 386 22.40 -2.95 -15.91
N GLU A 387 21.78 -2.26 -14.95
CA GLU A 387 22.42 -1.28 -14.05
C GLU A 387 23.07 -1.94 -12.83
N CYS A 388 22.94 -3.26 -12.67
CA CYS A 388 23.69 -4.02 -11.67
C CYS A 388 25.07 -4.43 -12.21
N GLU A 389 26.05 -4.56 -11.32
CA GLU A 389 27.36 -5.11 -11.68
C GLU A 389 27.23 -6.49 -12.34
N GLN A 390 28.02 -6.75 -13.38
CA GLN A 390 27.93 -8.00 -14.17
C GLN A 390 28.02 -9.27 -13.30
N LYS A 391 28.83 -9.26 -12.24
CA LYS A 391 28.93 -10.38 -11.28
C LYS A 391 27.62 -10.59 -10.51
N GLU A 392 26.97 -9.53 -10.08
CA GLU A 392 25.68 -9.58 -9.38
C GLU A 392 24.56 -10.01 -10.33
N THR A 393 24.52 -9.49 -11.55
CA THR A 393 23.56 -9.89 -12.59
C THR A 393 23.61 -11.40 -12.86
N ARG A 394 24.81 -11.98 -12.93
CA ARG A 394 24.98 -13.45 -13.02
C ARG A 394 24.40 -14.18 -11.80
N LYS A 395 24.65 -13.69 -10.59
CA LYS A 395 24.12 -14.30 -9.35
C LYS A 395 22.59 -14.24 -9.32
N ILE A 396 22.01 -13.10 -9.71
CA ILE A 396 20.56 -12.85 -9.75
C ILE A 396 19.90 -13.85 -10.70
N LEU A 397 20.33 -13.90 -11.97
CA LEU A 397 19.74 -14.80 -12.97
C LEU A 397 19.94 -16.27 -12.62
N THR A 398 21.08 -16.64 -12.04
CA THR A 398 21.36 -18.04 -11.64
C THR A 398 20.44 -18.49 -10.52
N TRP A 399 20.01 -17.60 -9.64
CA TRP A 399 19.12 -17.93 -8.53
C TRP A 399 17.63 -17.81 -8.89
N MET A 400 17.22 -16.77 -9.63
CA MET A 400 15.80 -16.52 -9.92
C MET A 400 15.21 -17.46 -10.97
N LEU A 401 15.94 -17.77 -12.05
CA LEU A 401 15.40 -18.57 -13.16
C LEU A 401 15.01 -20.00 -12.76
N PRO A 402 15.75 -20.71 -11.88
CA PRO A 402 15.31 -22.00 -11.37
C PRO A 402 13.99 -21.96 -10.59
N LEU A 403 13.67 -20.85 -9.90
CA LEU A 403 12.43 -20.73 -9.12
C LEU A 403 11.17 -20.73 -10.01
N LEU A 404 11.31 -20.39 -11.29
CA LEU A 404 10.22 -20.40 -12.27
C LEU A 404 9.86 -21.81 -12.76
N LYS A 405 10.71 -22.80 -12.48
CA LYS A 405 10.51 -24.20 -12.86
C LYS A 405 9.89 -24.94 -11.69
N SER A 406 8.58 -24.82 -11.52
CA SER A 406 7.82 -25.68 -10.61
C SER A 406 7.61 -27.05 -11.26
N GLY A 407 7.72 -28.14 -10.49
CA GLY A 407 7.29 -29.47 -10.95
C GLY A 407 5.77 -29.52 -11.18
N ASP A 408 5.30 -30.52 -11.94
CA ASP A 408 3.89 -30.83 -12.31
C ASP A 408 2.85 -29.76 -11.92
N GLY A 409 2.91 -28.59 -12.55
CA GLY A 409 1.94 -27.50 -12.35
C GLY A 409 2.43 -26.12 -12.83
N PRO A 410 1.51 -25.13 -12.97
CA PRO A 410 1.88 -23.74 -13.23
C PRO A 410 2.70 -23.17 -12.07
N SER A 411 3.72 -22.36 -12.39
CA SER A 411 4.54 -21.71 -11.38
C SER A 411 3.76 -20.67 -10.60
N ASN A 412 3.92 -20.68 -9.28
CA ASN A 412 3.41 -19.62 -8.41
C ASN A 412 4.21 -18.32 -8.56
N LEU A 413 5.33 -18.31 -9.28
CA LEU A 413 6.14 -17.12 -9.53
C LEU A 413 6.09 -16.74 -11.01
N ARG A 414 5.78 -15.46 -11.27
CA ARG A 414 5.81 -14.83 -12.59
C ARG A 414 6.80 -13.68 -12.57
N LEU A 415 7.81 -13.75 -13.43
CA LEU A 415 8.91 -12.80 -13.46
C LEU A 415 8.88 -11.94 -14.72
N LEU A 416 8.91 -10.63 -14.55
CA LEU A 416 9.20 -9.65 -15.58
C LEU A 416 10.58 -9.07 -15.33
N ILE A 417 11.49 -9.25 -16.29
CA ILE A 417 12.79 -8.58 -16.30
C ILE A 417 12.70 -7.43 -17.30
N VAL A 418 13.13 -6.25 -16.90
CA VAL A 418 13.22 -5.08 -17.77
C VAL A 418 14.66 -4.61 -17.82
N SER A 419 15.27 -4.64 -19.00
CA SER A 419 16.70 -4.33 -19.14
C SER A 419 17.14 -4.01 -20.57
N ARG A 420 18.42 -3.70 -20.75
CA ARG A 420 19.11 -3.75 -22.05
C ARG A 420 19.42 -5.19 -22.47
N ASP A 421 19.62 -5.38 -23.78
CA ASP A 421 20.08 -6.63 -24.38
C ASP A 421 21.61 -6.68 -24.34
N GLU A 422 22.17 -6.85 -23.14
CA GLU A 422 23.61 -6.76 -22.91
C GLU A 422 24.15 -7.93 -22.05
N GLY A 423 25.40 -8.30 -22.32
CA GLY A 423 26.18 -9.26 -21.53
C GLY A 423 25.47 -10.59 -21.25
N ASP A 424 25.44 -10.97 -19.97
CA ASP A 424 24.88 -12.25 -19.51
C ASP A 424 23.35 -12.31 -19.57
N ILE A 425 22.68 -11.15 -19.60
CA ILE A 425 21.22 -11.05 -19.67
C ILE A 425 20.75 -11.58 -21.01
N GLY A 426 21.28 -11.05 -22.12
CA GLY A 426 20.93 -11.48 -23.47
C GLY A 426 21.21 -12.96 -23.70
N ALA A 427 22.34 -13.46 -23.21
CA ALA A 427 22.71 -14.87 -23.33
C ALA A 427 21.69 -15.80 -22.64
N ARG A 428 21.28 -15.49 -21.41
CA ARG A 428 20.39 -16.35 -20.61
C ARG A 428 18.90 -16.18 -20.90
N LEU A 429 18.48 -14.98 -21.32
CA LEU A 429 17.08 -14.67 -21.63
C LEU A 429 16.74 -14.81 -23.13
N SER A 430 17.70 -15.22 -23.97
CA SER A 430 17.51 -15.41 -25.41
C SER A 430 16.31 -16.29 -25.81
N LYS A 431 15.95 -17.28 -24.98
CA LYS A 431 14.81 -18.18 -25.19
C LYS A 431 13.50 -17.68 -24.56
N ALA A 432 13.54 -16.64 -23.74
CA ALA A 432 12.37 -16.09 -23.08
C ALA A 432 11.51 -15.28 -24.07
N PRO A 433 10.17 -15.22 -23.89
CA PRO A 433 9.35 -14.33 -24.70
C PRO A 433 9.75 -12.88 -24.42
N GLY A 434 10.34 -12.23 -25.42
CA GLY A 434 10.83 -10.85 -25.32
C GLY A 434 9.94 -9.84 -26.06
N ILE A 435 9.81 -8.63 -25.52
CA ILE A 435 9.23 -7.46 -26.19
C ILE A 435 10.36 -6.45 -26.42
N THR A 436 10.59 -6.08 -27.69
CA THR A 436 11.69 -5.17 -28.07
C THR A 436 11.11 -3.82 -28.44
N LEU A 437 11.40 -2.78 -27.66
CA LEU A 437 10.76 -1.47 -27.83
C LEU A 437 11.17 -0.74 -29.13
N HIS A 438 12.44 -0.76 -29.51
CA HIS A 438 12.97 0.06 -30.60
C HIS A 438 12.49 -0.34 -32.01
N ASN A 439 11.88 -1.51 -32.18
CA ASN A 439 11.33 -1.99 -33.45
C ASN A 439 9.79 -2.10 -33.43
N LEU A 440 9.13 -1.57 -32.40
CA LEU A 440 7.70 -1.70 -32.23
C LEU A 440 6.97 -0.45 -32.73
N GLU A 441 6.06 -0.64 -33.68
CA GLU A 441 5.28 0.46 -34.25
C GLU A 441 4.42 1.16 -33.19
N ALA A 442 3.80 0.40 -32.28
CA ALA A 442 3.01 0.95 -31.18
C ALA A 442 3.82 1.90 -30.29
N HIS A 443 5.07 1.54 -29.98
CA HIS A 443 5.98 2.39 -29.19
C HIS A 443 6.41 3.64 -29.97
N SER A 444 6.69 3.51 -31.26
CA SER A 444 7.01 4.64 -32.13
C SER A 444 5.83 5.62 -32.28
N ASN A 445 4.61 5.09 -32.38
CA ASN A 445 3.38 5.90 -32.41
C ASN A 445 3.16 6.65 -31.10
N GLU A 446 3.55 6.08 -29.97
CA GLU A 446 3.49 6.74 -28.68
C GLU A 446 4.46 7.93 -28.57
N ILE A 447 5.69 7.78 -29.10
CA ILE A 447 6.64 8.90 -29.24
C ILE A 447 6.03 10.00 -30.09
N ARG A 448 5.39 9.66 -31.21
CA ARG A 448 4.71 10.64 -32.09
C ARG A 448 3.60 11.40 -31.36
N VAL A 449 2.74 10.70 -30.61
CA VAL A 449 1.66 11.32 -29.82
C VAL A 449 2.24 12.25 -28.75
N TYR A 450 3.30 11.81 -28.05
CA TYR A 450 3.99 12.63 -27.07
C TYR A 450 4.58 13.90 -27.69
N THR A 451 5.31 13.77 -28.80
CA THR A 451 5.93 14.87 -29.54
C THR A 451 4.87 15.87 -30.00
N SER A 452 3.80 15.42 -30.63
CA SER A 452 2.69 16.28 -31.09
C SER A 452 2.06 17.08 -29.95
N ARG A 453 1.78 16.45 -28.80
CA ARG A 453 1.19 17.13 -27.63
C ARG A 453 2.09 18.22 -27.06
N LYS A 454 3.40 17.98 -26.99
CA LYS A 454 4.36 18.98 -26.51
C LYS A 454 4.58 20.09 -27.54
N LEU A 455 4.60 19.74 -28.83
CA LEU A 455 4.69 20.70 -29.92
C LEU A 455 3.52 21.68 -29.95
N MET A 456 2.31 21.29 -29.56
CA MET A 456 1.18 22.25 -29.45
C MET A 456 1.51 23.43 -28.52
N LYS A 457 2.29 23.20 -27.45
CA LYS A 457 2.72 24.28 -26.53
C LYS A 457 3.76 25.18 -27.17
N ILE A 458 4.67 24.62 -27.97
CA ILE A 458 5.71 25.36 -28.70
C ILE A 458 5.07 26.14 -29.86
N GLN A 459 4.17 25.51 -30.61
CA GLN A 459 3.37 26.13 -31.65
C GLN A 459 2.61 27.35 -31.12
N LYS A 460 1.98 27.24 -29.95
CA LYS A 460 1.29 28.38 -29.31
C LYS A 460 2.27 29.49 -28.89
N LYS A 461 3.46 29.12 -28.37
CA LYS A 461 4.49 30.09 -27.94
C LYS A 461 5.05 30.90 -29.11
N PHE A 462 5.34 30.24 -30.23
CA PHE A 462 6.02 30.85 -31.39
C PHE A 462 5.11 31.11 -32.60
N GLN A 463 3.80 30.84 -32.47
CA GLN A 463 2.78 31.05 -33.51
C GLN A 463 3.10 30.32 -34.84
N LEU A 464 3.59 29.08 -34.75
CA LEU A 464 3.95 28.28 -35.93
C LEU A 464 2.72 27.83 -36.72
N SER A 465 2.85 27.72 -38.04
CA SER A 465 1.83 27.10 -38.89
C SER A 465 1.66 25.61 -38.55
N LYS A 466 0.52 25.02 -38.92
CA LYS A 466 0.26 23.60 -38.67
C LYS A 466 1.23 22.70 -39.46
N GLU A 467 1.62 23.16 -40.63
CA GLU A 467 2.57 22.50 -41.53
C GLU A 467 3.99 22.51 -40.94
N GLU A 468 4.48 23.68 -40.47
CA GLU A 468 5.79 23.78 -39.80
C GLU A 468 5.86 22.93 -38.52
N ALA A 469 4.79 22.94 -37.72
CA ALA A 469 4.73 22.13 -36.51
C ALA A 469 4.73 20.62 -36.80
N LYS A 470 4.07 20.20 -37.89
CA LYS A 470 4.06 18.79 -38.33
C LYS A 470 5.44 18.36 -38.82
N GLU A 471 6.08 19.16 -39.67
CA GLU A 471 7.42 18.89 -40.19
C GLU A 471 8.46 18.78 -39.06
N LEU A 472 8.39 19.68 -38.08
CA LEU A 472 9.22 19.62 -36.88
C LEU A 472 8.98 18.33 -36.08
N GLY A 473 7.72 17.92 -35.92
CA GLY A 473 7.37 16.65 -35.30
C GLY A 473 7.98 15.46 -36.04
N ASP A 474 7.85 15.41 -37.36
CA ASP A 474 8.37 14.32 -38.19
C ASP A 474 9.90 14.21 -38.10
N ARG A 475 10.61 15.35 -38.04
CA ARG A 475 12.07 15.40 -37.82
C ARG A 475 12.48 14.86 -36.45
N ILE A 476 11.83 15.32 -35.37
CA ILE A 476 12.12 14.84 -34.01
C ILE A 476 11.86 13.34 -33.92
N ASN A 477 10.76 12.85 -34.50
CA ASN A 477 10.42 11.42 -34.48
C ASN A 477 11.41 10.58 -35.30
N SER A 478 11.90 11.10 -36.43
CA SER A 478 12.91 10.44 -37.25
C SER A 478 14.28 10.39 -36.56
N GLY A 479 14.67 11.47 -35.88
CA GLY A 479 15.90 11.53 -35.08
C GLY A 479 15.84 10.68 -33.80
N ALA A 480 14.64 10.52 -33.20
CA ALA A 480 14.47 9.78 -31.97
C ALA A 480 14.82 8.29 -32.09
N LYS A 481 14.58 7.64 -33.25
CA LYS A 481 14.90 6.22 -33.49
C LYS A 481 14.49 5.28 -32.33
N GLY A 482 13.32 5.52 -31.73
CA GLY A 482 12.82 4.76 -30.57
C GLY A 482 13.28 5.26 -29.18
N MET A 483 14.01 6.36 -29.09
CA MET A 483 14.50 6.95 -27.84
C MET A 483 13.60 8.12 -27.39
N PHE A 484 12.78 7.88 -26.37
CA PHE A 484 11.94 8.91 -25.74
C PHE A 484 12.77 10.05 -25.13
N LEU A 485 13.93 9.73 -24.57
CA LEU A 485 14.82 10.72 -23.95
C LEU A 485 15.26 11.78 -24.96
N PHE A 486 15.64 11.38 -26.18
CA PHE A 486 15.98 12.29 -27.26
C PHE A 486 14.83 13.25 -27.56
N ALA A 487 13.63 12.72 -27.83
CA ALA A 487 12.45 13.54 -28.14
C ALA A 487 12.14 14.52 -27.01
N ARG A 488 12.20 14.06 -25.75
CA ARG A 488 11.96 14.90 -24.56
C ARG A 488 12.98 16.03 -24.43
N LEU A 489 14.28 15.75 -24.58
CA LEU A 489 15.33 16.75 -24.46
C LEU A 489 15.23 17.78 -25.59
N MET A 490 15.03 17.33 -26.83
CA MET A 490 14.84 18.22 -27.97
C MET A 490 13.63 19.14 -27.79
N LEU A 491 12.48 18.61 -27.38
CA LEU A 491 11.29 19.44 -27.12
C LEU A 491 11.49 20.41 -25.97
N LYS A 492 12.27 20.04 -24.94
CA LYS A 492 12.63 20.95 -23.85
C LYS A 492 13.54 22.07 -24.35
N HIS A 493 14.58 21.74 -25.11
CA HIS A 493 15.51 22.68 -25.71
C HIS A 493 14.78 23.68 -26.63
N LEU A 494 13.97 23.18 -27.57
CA LEU A 494 13.17 24.00 -28.49
C LEU A 494 12.17 24.90 -27.76
N LYS A 495 11.59 24.44 -26.65
CA LYS A 495 10.70 25.27 -25.83
C LYS A 495 11.45 26.42 -25.14
N CYS A 496 12.70 26.22 -24.75
CA CYS A 496 13.51 27.21 -24.04
C CYS A 496 14.03 28.34 -24.94
N GLN A 497 13.99 28.19 -26.26
CA GLN A 497 14.41 29.23 -27.20
C GLN A 497 13.68 30.56 -26.98
N THR A 498 14.35 31.67 -27.28
CA THR A 498 13.83 33.02 -27.00
C THR A 498 13.21 33.67 -28.23
N SER A 499 13.72 33.36 -29.43
CA SER A 499 13.22 33.90 -30.70
C SER A 499 12.78 32.84 -31.71
N LEU A 500 11.88 33.21 -32.62
CA LEU A 500 11.45 32.35 -33.74
C LEU A 500 12.60 32.07 -34.72
N THR A 501 13.56 33.00 -34.82
CA THR A 501 14.77 32.89 -35.64
C THR A 501 15.74 31.85 -35.11
N GLU A 502 15.99 31.83 -33.79
CA GLU A 502 16.77 30.76 -33.13
C GLU A 502 16.12 29.39 -33.32
N LEU A 503 14.80 29.33 -33.14
CA LEU A 503 14.04 28.10 -33.34
C LEU A 503 14.19 27.57 -34.78
N ARG A 504 14.08 28.44 -35.79
CA ARG A 504 14.23 28.04 -37.20
C ARG A 504 15.67 27.64 -37.55
N ALA A 505 16.67 28.25 -36.93
CA ALA A 505 18.07 27.87 -37.09
C ALA A 505 18.32 26.43 -36.60
N GLU A 506 17.82 26.10 -35.40
CA GLU A 506 17.94 24.76 -34.81
C GLU A 506 17.19 23.66 -35.60
N VAL A 507 16.15 24.05 -36.34
CA VAL A 507 15.32 23.13 -37.13
C VAL A 507 15.89 22.90 -38.53
N ASN A 508 16.95 23.59 -38.94
CA ASN A 508 17.56 23.48 -40.27
C ASN A 508 18.08 22.05 -40.54
N PRO A 509 17.78 21.39 -41.69
CA PRO A 509 18.19 19.99 -41.93
C PRO A 509 19.68 19.72 -41.79
N SER A 510 20.53 20.69 -42.15
CA SER A 510 21.99 20.56 -42.08
C SER A 510 22.54 20.65 -40.66
N GLN A 511 21.75 21.13 -39.72
CA GLN A 511 22.11 21.33 -38.32
C GLN A 511 21.17 20.56 -37.39
N PHE A 512 20.34 19.63 -37.84
CA PHE A 512 19.47 18.88 -36.92
C PHE A 512 20.25 17.72 -36.28
N PRO A 513 20.09 17.46 -34.97
CA PRO A 513 20.89 16.44 -34.30
C PRO A 513 20.43 15.03 -34.68
N ASP A 514 21.38 14.16 -35.02
CA ASP A 514 21.14 12.78 -35.48
C ASP A 514 21.25 11.71 -34.37
N GLY A 515 21.52 12.16 -33.14
CA GLY A 515 21.71 11.32 -31.96
C GLY A 515 21.76 12.13 -30.66
N LEU A 516 21.78 11.42 -29.52
CA LEU A 516 21.66 12.02 -28.19
C LEU A 516 22.86 12.91 -27.80
N ASP A 517 24.08 12.55 -28.22
CA ASP A 517 25.31 13.28 -27.86
C ASP A 517 25.29 14.72 -28.41
N GLN A 518 24.86 14.89 -29.66
CA GLN A 518 24.69 16.22 -30.29
C GLN A 518 23.58 17.06 -29.63
N VAL A 519 22.63 16.43 -28.94
CA VAL A 519 21.62 17.15 -28.15
C VAL A 519 22.21 17.63 -26.82
N TYR A 520 23.06 16.81 -26.19
CA TYR A 520 23.76 17.22 -24.97
C TYR A 520 24.73 18.37 -25.24
N GLU A 521 25.56 18.28 -26.29
CA GLU A 521 26.49 19.35 -26.69
C GLU A 521 25.77 20.70 -26.84
N ARG A 522 24.59 20.72 -27.46
CA ARG A 522 23.80 21.96 -27.62
C ARG A 522 23.18 22.48 -26.33
N ILE A 523 22.78 21.59 -25.43
CA ILE A 523 22.22 21.99 -24.13
C ILE A 523 23.34 22.55 -23.25
N GLU A 524 24.55 22.00 -23.32
CA GLU A 524 25.74 22.51 -22.63
C GLU A 524 26.15 23.88 -23.19
N ASP A 525 26.21 24.03 -24.52
CA ASP A 525 26.54 25.30 -25.18
C ASP A 525 25.52 26.42 -24.88
N THR A 526 24.25 26.08 -24.64
CA THR A 526 23.21 27.06 -24.26
C THR A 526 23.14 27.37 -22.77
N THR A 527 23.74 26.54 -21.90
CA THR A 527 23.76 26.79 -20.44
C THR A 527 25.02 27.51 -19.95
N PHE A 528 26.11 27.50 -20.72
CA PHE A 528 27.34 28.24 -20.41
C PHE A 528 27.88 28.98 -21.64
N PRO A 529 27.47 30.24 -21.92
CA PRO A 529 28.18 31.03 -22.92
C PRO A 529 29.60 31.32 -22.41
N ALA A 530 30.60 30.99 -23.22
CA ALA A 530 32.01 31.25 -22.92
C ALA A 530 32.26 32.75 -22.57
N PRO A 531 33.12 33.06 -21.58
CA PRO A 531 33.38 34.43 -21.17
C PRO A 531 34.30 35.07 -22.21
N ASN A 532 33.80 36.03 -22.98
CA ASN A 532 34.69 36.89 -23.74
C ASN A 532 34.32 38.37 -23.63
N THR A 533 35.39 39.10 -23.30
CA THR A 533 35.65 40.53 -23.48
C THR A 533 34.89 41.51 -22.58
N LEU A 534 35.50 41.73 -21.42
CA LEU A 534 35.50 43.00 -20.69
C LEU A 534 35.80 44.16 -21.65
N VAL A 535 34.78 44.99 -21.92
CA VAL A 535 34.97 46.40 -22.28
C VAL A 535 34.06 47.20 -21.36
N SER A 536 34.68 47.92 -20.44
CA SER A 536 34.05 48.89 -19.53
C SER A 536 33.42 50.05 -20.30
N PRO A 537 32.41 50.72 -19.73
CA PRO A 537 32.67 52.13 -19.46
C PRO A 537 32.22 52.59 -18.07
N GLU A 538 32.96 53.61 -17.61
CA GLU A 538 32.81 54.40 -16.39
C GLU A 538 31.50 55.22 -16.33
N PRO A 539 31.15 55.76 -15.14
CA PRO A 539 29.89 56.43 -14.87
C PRO A 539 29.97 57.94 -15.13
N THR A 540 28.92 58.54 -15.69
CA THR A 540 28.72 60.00 -15.70
C THR A 540 27.26 60.38 -15.45
N GLU A 541 27.05 60.93 -14.25
CA GLU A 541 26.27 62.11 -13.85
C GLU A 541 24.95 62.52 -14.56
N SER A 542 23.92 62.57 -13.71
CA SER A 542 22.81 63.54 -13.57
C SER A 542 22.56 64.63 -14.64
N THR A 543 21.28 64.89 -14.95
CA THR A 543 20.48 66.05 -14.43
C THR A 543 19.16 66.26 -15.18
N ALA A 544 18.19 66.82 -14.44
CA ALA A 544 17.00 67.62 -14.83
C ALA A 544 15.82 66.87 -15.50
N GLN A 545 14.62 66.81 -14.90
CA GLN A 545 13.62 67.90 -14.71
C GLN A 545 13.40 68.73 -15.98
N ASP A 546 12.24 68.57 -16.64
CA ASP A 546 11.15 69.52 -16.44
C ASP A 546 9.84 69.04 -17.09
N SER A 547 8.78 69.31 -16.37
CA SER A 547 7.37 69.33 -16.75
C SER A 547 7.09 70.32 -17.89
N THR A 548 6.10 70.05 -18.73
CA THR A 548 4.78 70.73 -18.73
C THR A 548 3.89 70.10 -19.83
N ASP A 549 2.67 69.71 -19.49
CA ASP A 549 1.47 70.51 -19.78
C ASP A 549 0.21 69.66 -19.67
N ASP A 550 -0.71 70.20 -18.87
CA ASP A 550 -2.03 69.72 -18.56
C ASP A 550 -3.03 69.94 -19.72
N ASP A 551 -4.13 69.18 -19.60
CA ASP A 551 -5.48 69.42 -20.09
C ASP A 551 -5.83 69.06 -21.55
N PHE A 552 -6.58 67.96 -21.69
CA PHE A 552 -8.04 68.09 -21.91
C PHE A 552 -8.78 66.83 -21.44
N GLU A 553 -9.71 67.03 -20.52
CA GLU A 553 -10.71 66.07 -20.04
C GLU A 553 -11.46 65.39 -21.20
N ASP A 554 -11.59 64.06 -21.13
CA ASP A 554 -12.75 63.37 -21.70
C ASP A 554 -13.55 62.73 -20.57
N THR A 555 -14.42 63.55 -20.00
CA THR A 555 -15.45 63.18 -19.04
C THR A 555 -16.55 62.40 -19.75
N SER A 556 -16.36 61.10 -19.98
CA SER A 556 -17.47 60.11 -20.02
C SER A 556 -17.01 58.69 -20.36
N ARG A 557 -16.68 57.90 -19.33
CA ARG A 557 -16.89 56.43 -19.33
C ARG A 557 -16.66 55.89 -17.91
N PRO A 558 -17.60 55.13 -17.32
CA PRO A 558 -17.36 54.46 -16.05
C PRO A 558 -16.25 53.42 -16.22
N ASN A 559 -15.34 53.35 -15.26
CA ASN A 559 -14.30 52.33 -15.14
C ASN A 559 -14.92 50.94 -15.31
N THR A 560 -14.70 50.34 -16.47
CA THR A 560 -15.24 49.04 -16.84
C THR A 560 -14.21 47.96 -16.55
N VAL A 561 -14.29 47.36 -15.36
CA VAL A 561 -14.00 45.95 -14.97
C VAL A 561 -12.68 45.28 -15.44
N LYS A 562 -11.79 45.93 -16.20
CA LYS A 562 -10.66 45.27 -16.87
C LYS A 562 -9.35 45.22 -16.06
N ASP A 563 -9.24 45.94 -14.94
CA ASP A 563 -7.98 46.04 -14.17
C ASP A 563 -8.10 45.57 -12.72
N ILE A 564 -8.64 44.36 -12.49
CA ILE A 564 -8.36 43.66 -11.22
C ILE A 564 -6.99 43.00 -11.36
N SER A 565 -5.92 43.80 -11.28
CA SER A 565 -4.53 43.31 -11.24
C SER A 565 -4.23 42.61 -9.91
N ASN A 566 -3.12 41.85 -9.83
CA ASN A 566 -2.67 41.06 -8.66
C ASN A 566 -2.42 41.86 -7.35
N LYS A 567 -2.86 43.12 -7.25
CA LYS A 567 -2.84 43.94 -6.04
C LYS A 567 -4.12 43.74 -5.22
N LEU A 568 -4.36 42.51 -4.75
CA LEU A 568 -5.56 42.16 -3.96
C LEU A 568 -5.66 42.88 -2.61
N GLY A 569 -4.55 43.41 -2.07
CA GLY A 569 -4.51 44.05 -0.75
C GLY A 569 -5.11 45.46 -0.68
N GLU A 570 -5.39 46.10 -1.83
CA GLU A 570 -5.90 47.48 -1.91
C GLU A 570 -7.33 47.56 -2.49
N LEU A 571 -8.02 46.42 -2.63
CA LEU A 571 -9.35 46.36 -3.24
C LEU A 571 -10.44 46.82 -2.27
N ASP A 572 -11.08 47.94 -2.60
CA ASP A 572 -12.31 48.38 -1.93
C ASP A 572 -13.49 47.50 -2.37
N LEU A 573 -13.99 46.69 -1.43
CA LEU A 573 -15.14 45.78 -1.62
C LEU A 573 -16.40 46.49 -2.12
N SER A 574 -16.55 47.79 -1.87
CA SER A 574 -17.68 48.57 -2.35
C SER A 574 -17.66 48.75 -3.88
N THR A 575 -16.47 48.73 -4.48
CA THR A 575 -16.26 48.98 -5.92
C THR A 575 -16.38 47.72 -6.79
N VAL A 576 -16.29 46.54 -6.18
CA VAL A 576 -16.37 45.26 -6.91
C VAL A 576 -17.84 44.93 -7.24
N PRO A 577 -18.19 44.65 -8.52
CA PRO A 577 -19.54 44.25 -8.90
C PRO A 577 -19.99 42.96 -8.18
N THR A 578 -21.27 42.89 -7.81
CA THR A 578 -21.87 41.76 -7.07
C THR A 578 -21.69 40.40 -7.74
N GLN A 579 -21.62 40.37 -9.07
CA GLN A 579 -21.38 39.14 -9.85
C GLN A 579 -19.97 38.54 -9.68
N PHE A 580 -19.01 39.30 -9.17
CA PHE A 580 -17.62 38.85 -8.96
C PHE A 580 -17.24 38.78 -7.48
N LYS A 581 -18.18 38.99 -6.57
CA LYS A 581 -17.93 38.90 -5.12
C LYS A 581 -19.00 38.07 -4.42
N THR A 582 -18.54 37.23 -3.49
CA THR A 582 -19.38 36.54 -2.52
C THR A 582 -19.02 37.08 -1.15
N ILE A 583 -20.01 37.52 -0.38
CA ILE A 583 -19.81 38.10 0.95
C ILE A 583 -20.57 37.21 1.93
N GLY A 584 -19.86 36.64 2.90
CA GLY A 584 -20.42 35.98 4.08
C GLY A 584 -20.41 36.94 5.28
N ASP A 585 -20.74 36.41 6.46
CA ASP A 585 -20.86 37.22 7.67
C ASP A 585 -19.51 37.80 8.14
N ASP A 586 -18.42 37.04 8.00
CA ASP A 586 -17.06 37.38 8.44
C ASP A 586 -15.98 37.14 7.35
N TRP A 587 -16.38 36.77 6.13
CA TRP A 587 -15.48 36.49 5.02
C TRP A 587 -15.99 37.04 3.69
N PHE A 588 -15.11 37.17 2.72
CA PHE A 588 -15.47 37.49 1.34
C PHE A 588 -14.58 36.72 0.37
N ALA A 589 -15.11 36.39 -0.80
CA ALA A 589 -14.36 35.83 -1.93
C ALA A 589 -14.55 36.72 -3.16
N ILE A 590 -13.46 36.99 -3.86
CA ILE A 590 -13.46 37.78 -5.11
C ILE A 590 -13.04 36.85 -6.25
N SER A 591 -13.86 36.77 -7.28
CA SER A 591 -13.64 35.91 -8.44
C SER A 591 -12.95 36.67 -9.57
N ASN A 592 -12.06 35.98 -10.29
CA ASN A 592 -11.36 36.58 -11.43
C ASN A 592 -12.35 36.81 -12.59
N PRO A 593 -12.54 38.05 -13.07
CA PRO A 593 -13.54 38.37 -14.10
C PRO A 593 -13.16 37.85 -15.51
N THR A 594 -11.92 37.39 -15.71
CA THR A 594 -11.41 36.90 -17.00
C THR A 594 -11.58 35.39 -17.20
N ILE A 595 -12.00 34.67 -16.16
CA ILE A 595 -12.16 33.21 -16.15
C ILE A 595 -13.62 32.90 -15.82
N GLU A 596 -14.21 31.95 -16.54
CA GLU A 596 -15.57 31.48 -16.29
C GLU A 596 -15.65 30.85 -14.88
N GLN A 597 -16.57 31.34 -14.06
CA GLN A 597 -16.65 31.03 -12.64
C GLN A 597 -17.06 29.55 -12.45
N SER A 598 -16.16 28.73 -11.91
CA SER A 598 -16.36 27.27 -11.77
C SER A 598 -16.19 26.76 -10.33
N VAL A 599 -15.91 27.64 -9.37
CA VAL A 599 -15.66 27.29 -7.97
C VAL A 599 -16.50 28.17 -7.06
N ALA A 600 -17.30 27.55 -6.20
CA ALA A 600 -18.00 28.21 -5.10
C ALA A 600 -17.22 27.99 -3.80
N VAL A 601 -17.19 29.00 -2.93
CA VAL A 601 -16.54 28.95 -1.62
C VAL A 601 -17.63 29.16 -0.57
N GLU A 602 -17.58 28.36 0.51
CA GLU A 602 -18.48 28.46 1.65
C GLU A 602 -17.68 28.23 2.93
N LEU A 603 -17.97 29.00 3.98
CA LEU A 603 -17.41 28.78 5.30
C LEU A 603 -18.23 27.72 6.04
N LEU A 604 -17.58 26.61 6.40
CA LEU A 604 -18.24 25.51 7.12
C LEU A 604 -18.20 25.72 8.64
N HIS A 605 -17.01 26.00 9.19
CA HIS A 605 -16.79 26.11 10.64
C HIS A 605 -15.75 27.20 10.94
N THR A 606 -15.93 27.92 12.04
CA THR A 606 -14.92 28.85 12.61
C THR A 606 -14.45 28.30 13.95
N PHE A 607 -13.17 27.94 14.04
CA PHE A 607 -12.56 27.44 15.27
C PHE A 607 -11.88 28.58 16.02
N SER A 608 -12.31 28.86 17.25
CA SER A 608 -11.69 29.86 18.11
C SER A 608 -10.58 29.22 18.94
N GLU A 609 -9.34 29.69 18.78
CA GLU A 609 -8.14 29.20 19.47
C GLU A 609 -7.49 30.32 20.29
N ASP A 610 -6.95 29.98 21.47
CA ASP A 610 -6.25 30.92 22.34
C ASP A 610 -4.80 31.14 21.87
N GLY A 611 -4.64 31.89 20.77
CA GLY A 611 -3.33 32.29 20.25
C GLY A 611 -3.25 32.31 18.73
N ALA A 612 -2.06 32.62 18.22
CA ALA A 612 -1.82 32.56 16.78
C ALA A 612 -1.72 31.10 16.33
N ILE A 613 -2.59 30.70 15.41
CA ILE A 613 -2.51 29.38 14.76
C ILE A 613 -1.28 29.39 13.86
N CYS A 614 -0.33 28.50 14.14
CA CYS A 614 0.93 28.40 13.41
C CYS A 614 0.84 27.44 12.23
N SER A 615 0.04 26.38 12.35
CA SER A 615 -0.16 25.39 11.30
C SER A 615 -1.54 24.76 11.40
N ALA A 616 -2.14 24.45 10.25
CA ALA A 616 -3.37 23.70 10.12
C ALA A 616 -3.12 22.56 9.13
N ASN A 617 -3.49 21.34 9.49
CA ASN A 617 -3.27 20.17 8.64
C ASN A 617 -4.42 19.17 8.76
N PHE A 618 -4.87 18.63 7.64
CA PHE A 618 -5.90 17.60 7.60
C PHE A 618 -5.28 16.20 7.75
N CYS A 619 -6.03 15.26 8.33
CA CYS A 619 -5.69 13.85 8.19
C CYS A 619 -5.91 13.38 6.73
N HIS A 620 -5.43 12.18 6.40
CA HIS A 620 -5.33 11.75 5.00
C HIS A 620 -6.70 11.54 4.34
N ASP A 621 -7.69 11.08 5.11
CA ASP A 621 -9.09 10.99 4.70
C ASP A 621 -9.90 12.29 4.86
N ALA A 622 -9.27 13.38 5.30
CA ALA A 622 -9.87 14.69 5.54
C ALA A 622 -11.06 14.71 6.52
N THR A 623 -11.20 13.69 7.38
CA THR A 623 -12.24 13.64 8.42
C THR A 623 -11.93 14.52 9.63
N MET A 624 -10.64 14.78 9.88
CA MET A 624 -10.13 15.56 11.00
C MET A 624 -9.16 16.64 10.53
N VAL A 625 -9.09 17.72 11.31
CA VAL A 625 -8.11 18.80 11.15
C VAL A 625 -7.40 19.06 12.47
N ALA A 626 -6.08 19.21 12.42
CA ALA A 626 -5.26 19.59 13.56
C ALA A 626 -4.80 21.04 13.39
N LEU A 627 -5.00 21.83 14.44
CA LEU A 627 -4.59 23.23 14.54
C LEU A 627 -3.53 23.33 15.63
N SER A 628 -2.36 23.87 15.29
CA SER A 628 -1.28 24.08 16.24
C SER A 628 -1.22 25.55 16.70
N SER A 629 -1.14 25.76 18.00
CA SER A 629 -1.07 27.08 18.64
C SER A 629 0.08 27.12 19.67
N ASN A 630 -0.04 27.98 20.70
CA ASN A 630 0.96 28.06 21.77
C ASN A 630 0.83 26.82 22.65
N GLU A 631 1.87 26.00 22.73
CA GLU A 631 1.97 24.82 23.61
C GLU A 631 0.92 23.73 23.41
N VAL A 632 -0.06 23.94 22.52
CA VAL A 632 -1.22 23.09 22.34
C VAL A 632 -1.46 22.80 20.86
N VAL A 633 -1.85 21.57 20.57
CA VAL A 633 -2.49 21.18 19.32
C VAL A 633 -3.90 20.70 19.60
N ASN A 634 -4.86 21.32 18.94
CA ASN A 634 -6.26 20.95 19.00
C ASN A 634 -6.65 20.22 17.71
N ILE A 635 -7.40 19.15 17.86
CA ILE A 635 -7.89 18.30 16.78
C ILE A 635 -9.41 18.39 16.76
N PHE A 636 -9.96 18.65 15.58
CA PHE A 636 -11.39 18.84 15.34
C PHE A 636 -11.89 17.86 14.27
N ASP A 637 -13.16 17.49 14.36
CA ASP A 637 -13.88 16.80 13.29
C ASP A 637 -14.31 17.82 12.22
N VAL A 638 -14.03 17.53 10.96
CA VAL A 638 -14.26 18.45 9.84
C VAL A 638 -15.74 18.53 9.47
N THR A 639 -16.48 17.42 9.65
CA THR A 639 -17.89 17.35 9.26
C THR A 639 -18.77 18.06 10.28
N SER A 640 -18.57 17.76 11.56
CA SER A 640 -19.40 18.29 12.65
C SER A 640 -18.86 19.58 13.25
N GLY A 641 -17.59 19.90 13.07
CA GLY A 641 -16.92 21.03 13.73
C GLY A 641 -16.62 20.78 15.21
N THR A 642 -16.81 19.56 15.72
CA THR A 642 -16.61 19.26 17.14
C THR A 642 -15.14 19.12 17.50
N HIS A 643 -14.73 19.68 18.63
CA HIS A 643 -13.40 19.43 19.22
C HIS A 643 -13.28 17.98 19.70
N LEU A 644 -12.24 17.28 19.23
CA LEU A 644 -12.00 15.86 19.50
C LEU A 644 -10.91 15.67 20.56
N CYS A 645 -9.80 16.40 20.45
CA CYS A 645 -8.64 16.19 21.31
C CYS A 645 -7.80 17.47 21.45
N CYS A 646 -7.16 17.62 22.61
CA CYS A 646 -6.18 18.65 22.93
C CYS A 646 -4.90 17.95 23.38
N LEU A 647 -3.78 18.24 22.71
CA LEU A 647 -2.45 17.73 23.05
C LEU A 647 -1.62 18.91 23.55
N SER A 648 -1.23 18.87 24.80
CA SER A 648 -0.45 19.93 25.45
C SER A 648 0.98 19.47 25.68
N LEU A 649 1.93 20.34 25.39
CA LEU A 649 3.33 20.15 25.72
C LEU A 649 3.59 20.69 27.12
N GLU A 650 4.29 19.92 27.96
CA GLU A 650 4.71 20.42 29.28
C GLU A 650 5.71 21.57 29.11
N PRO A 651 5.60 22.65 29.92
CA PRO A 651 6.54 23.76 29.86
C PRO A 651 7.95 23.30 30.28
N PRO A 652 9.01 23.89 29.72
CA PRO A 652 10.38 23.54 30.09
C PRO A 652 10.65 23.81 31.58
N ALA A 653 11.51 22.98 32.18
CA ALA A 653 11.85 23.06 33.61
C ALA A 653 12.60 24.35 34.01
N THR A 654 13.02 25.16 33.03
CA THR A 654 13.62 26.48 33.20
C THR A 654 12.52 27.53 33.30
N GLY A 655 12.33 28.09 34.50
CA GLY A 655 11.25 29.02 34.85
C GLY A 655 11.30 30.41 34.21
N GLU A 656 11.60 30.49 32.90
CA GLU A 656 11.45 31.72 32.12
C GLU A 656 10.18 31.68 31.28
N ASN A 657 9.46 32.79 31.29
CA ASN A 657 8.12 32.98 30.73
C ASN A 657 8.16 33.09 29.18
N THR A 658 8.70 32.07 28.51
CA THR A 658 8.88 32.04 27.05
C THR A 658 7.79 31.17 26.40
N LYS A 659 7.03 31.75 25.46
CA LYS A 659 5.96 31.05 24.74
C LYS A 659 6.55 29.98 23.81
N ASN A 660 6.10 28.73 23.94
CA ASN A 660 6.55 27.63 23.09
C ASN A 660 5.59 27.39 21.92
N TYR A 661 5.88 27.95 20.74
CA TYR A 661 5.01 27.90 19.57
C TYR A 661 5.14 26.57 18.84
N ILE A 662 4.04 25.83 18.64
CA ILE A 662 4.09 24.61 17.82
C ILE A 662 4.04 25.01 16.34
N ARG A 663 5.19 24.99 15.64
CA ARG A 663 5.33 25.57 14.29
C ARG A 663 4.69 24.74 13.19
N SER A 664 4.67 23.43 13.35
CA SER A 664 4.17 22.52 12.33
C SER A 664 3.57 21.28 12.97
N VAL A 665 2.43 20.85 12.42
CA VAL A 665 1.74 19.62 12.75
C VAL A 665 1.56 18.79 11.47
N ALA A 666 1.78 17.48 11.57
CA ALA A 666 1.52 16.55 10.49
C ALA A 666 0.83 15.29 11.04
N PHE A 667 -0.26 14.90 10.39
CA PHE A 667 -0.85 13.59 10.62
C PHE A 667 0.03 12.50 10.02
N GLY A 668 0.22 11.42 10.77
CA GLY A 668 0.66 10.15 10.20
C GLY A 668 -0.48 9.53 9.38
N PRO A 669 -0.19 8.51 8.55
CA PRO A 669 -1.23 7.81 7.80
C PRO A 669 -2.32 7.25 8.75
N ASP A 670 -3.59 7.39 8.36
CA ASP A 670 -4.79 7.25 9.21
C ASP A 670 -4.85 5.97 10.06
N ALA A 671 -4.21 4.87 9.63
CA ALA A 671 -4.17 3.61 10.35
C ALA A 671 -3.30 3.61 11.63
N THR A 672 -2.49 4.65 11.84
CA THR A 672 -1.49 4.68 12.92
C THR A 672 -1.96 5.41 14.18
N GLY A 673 -2.98 6.28 14.07
CA GLY A 673 -3.39 7.13 15.18
C GLY A 673 -2.28 8.10 15.65
N LEU A 674 -1.29 8.35 14.79
CA LEU A 674 -0.12 9.16 15.11
C LEU A 674 -0.27 10.58 14.59
N ILE A 675 0.22 11.52 15.37
CA ILE A 675 0.42 12.91 14.98
C ILE A 675 1.85 13.30 15.38
N ALA A 676 2.63 13.77 14.41
CA ALA A 676 3.93 14.36 14.69
C ALA A 676 3.75 15.86 14.86
N LEU A 677 4.38 16.38 15.90
CA LEU A 677 4.28 17.75 16.34
C LEU A 677 5.67 18.27 16.65
N ILE A 678 5.94 19.52 16.27
CA ILE A 678 7.16 20.20 16.70
C ILE A 678 6.81 21.42 17.55
N ALA A 679 7.37 21.45 18.75
CA ALA A 679 7.42 22.64 19.59
C ALA A 679 8.59 23.54 19.15
N ALA A 680 8.38 24.83 19.06
CA ALA A 680 9.42 25.84 18.89
C ALA A 680 9.23 26.98 19.90
N GLY A 681 9.96 26.88 20.99
CA GLY A 681 10.09 27.89 22.04
C GLY A 681 11.54 27.91 22.46
N SER A 682 12.38 28.46 21.59
CA SER A 682 13.84 28.73 21.68
C SER A 682 14.82 27.73 22.31
N GLU A 683 14.41 26.62 22.93
CA GLU A 683 15.35 25.71 23.60
C GLU A 683 15.18 24.22 23.28
N ASP A 684 13.98 23.70 23.02
CA ASP A 684 13.85 22.24 22.96
C ASP A 684 14.32 21.64 21.64
N ARG A 685 14.02 22.22 20.46
CA ARG A 685 14.52 21.72 19.14
C ARG A 685 14.13 20.24 18.89
N LEU A 686 13.07 19.79 19.56
CA LEU A 686 12.65 18.39 19.56
C LEU A 686 11.47 18.19 18.62
N LEU A 687 11.54 17.13 17.84
CA LEU A 687 10.40 16.59 17.13
C LEU A 687 9.73 15.56 18.03
N ARG A 688 8.43 15.71 18.29
CA ARG A 688 7.66 14.83 19.17
C ARG A 688 6.57 14.10 18.39
N VAL A 689 6.51 12.79 18.54
CA VAL A 689 5.48 11.95 17.92
C VAL A 689 4.51 11.50 18.99
N TRP A 690 3.25 11.89 18.84
CA TRP A 690 2.16 11.58 19.75
C TRP A 690 1.21 10.55 19.14
N ASN A 691 0.62 9.73 19.99
CA ASN A 691 -0.59 9.00 19.66
C ASN A 691 -1.78 9.85 20.10
N PHE A 692 -2.60 10.32 19.16
CA PHE A 692 -3.72 11.18 19.53
C PHE A 692 -4.90 10.39 20.11
N ASN A 693 -5.03 9.08 19.81
CA ASN A 693 -6.07 8.23 20.38
C ASN A 693 -5.82 7.98 21.88
N SER A 694 -4.57 7.70 22.27
CA SER A 694 -4.22 7.48 23.67
C SER A 694 -3.74 8.73 24.40
N LYS A 695 -3.59 9.87 23.70
CA LYS A 695 -3.01 11.13 24.20
C LYS A 695 -1.63 10.96 24.84
N MET A 696 -0.81 10.07 24.28
CA MET A 696 0.51 9.76 24.82
C MET A 696 1.62 10.18 23.87
N LEU A 697 2.68 10.78 24.41
CA LEU A 697 3.93 10.98 23.69
C LEU A 697 4.62 9.63 23.50
N ILE A 698 4.94 9.26 22.25
CA ILE A 698 5.55 7.98 21.89
C ILE A 698 7.05 8.15 21.67
N HIS A 699 7.44 9.15 20.89
CA HIS A 699 8.83 9.40 20.56
C HIS A 699 9.18 10.87 20.68
N THR A 700 10.42 11.10 21.09
CA THR A 700 11.09 12.40 21.05
C THR A 700 12.36 12.22 20.24
N LEU A 701 12.43 12.89 19.08
CA LEU A 701 13.58 12.86 18.19
C LEU A 701 14.39 14.14 18.39
N ALA A 702 15.64 13.98 18.79
CA ALA A 702 16.62 15.04 18.88
C ALA A 702 17.63 14.89 17.73
N GLY A 703 18.12 16.00 17.19
CA GLY A 703 19.12 15.97 16.12
C GLY A 703 19.33 17.30 15.42
N HIS A 704 18.32 18.17 15.38
CA HIS A 704 18.46 19.51 14.82
C HIS A 704 19.14 20.46 15.81
N ASP A 705 20.05 21.27 15.29
CA ASP A 705 20.81 22.25 16.07
C ASP A 705 20.07 23.59 16.16
N ASN A 706 18.98 23.75 15.41
CA ASN A 706 18.18 24.96 15.40
C ASN A 706 16.67 24.67 15.28
N VAL A 707 15.86 25.71 15.19
CA VAL A 707 14.40 25.64 15.11
C VAL A 707 13.96 24.91 13.84
N ILE A 708 13.10 23.92 14.01
CA ILE A 708 12.47 23.18 12.92
C ILE A 708 11.20 23.92 12.49
N TYR A 709 11.05 24.16 11.18
CA TYR A 709 9.93 24.93 10.63
C TYR A 709 8.82 24.07 10.05
N SER A 710 9.16 22.88 9.55
CA SER A 710 8.22 22.04 8.81
C SER A 710 8.51 20.57 9.01
N ILE A 711 7.45 19.77 9.07
CA ILE A 711 7.50 18.31 9.05
C ILE A 711 6.53 17.74 8.03
N GLY A 712 6.88 16.56 7.53
CA GLY A 712 5.98 15.74 6.72
C GLY A 712 6.20 14.26 7.02
N PHE A 713 5.10 13.51 7.08
CA PHE A 713 5.18 12.05 7.04
C PHE A 713 5.30 11.58 5.59
N ALA A 714 6.14 10.56 5.37
CA ALA A 714 6.02 9.74 4.18
C ALA A 714 4.70 8.95 4.23
N ASN A 715 4.12 8.62 3.06
CA ASN A 715 2.89 7.84 2.94
C ASN A 715 2.97 6.47 3.65
N SER A 716 4.18 5.92 3.77
CA SER A 716 4.45 4.68 4.49
C SER A 716 4.24 4.79 6.01
N GLY A 717 4.24 6.01 6.56
CA GLY A 717 4.19 6.29 8.00
C GLY A 717 5.48 5.98 8.74
N LEU A 718 6.54 5.61 8.01
CA LEU A 718 7.82 5.12 8.53
C LEU A 718 8.86 6.22 8.72
N ILE A 719 8.74 7.28 7.93
CA ILE A 719 9.75 8.32 7.80
C ILE A 719 9.05 9.65 8.06
N ILE A 720 9.70 10.45 8.87
CA ILE A 720 9.36 11.86 9.08
C ILE A 720 10.52 12.65 8.50
N ALA A 721 10.22 13.52 7.54
CA ALA A 721 11.17 14.52 7.07
C ALA A 721 10.97 15.81 7.88
N SER A 722 12.05 16.49 8.23
CA SER A 722 12.02 17.70 9.05
C SER A 722 12.98 18.76 8.52
N ALA A 723 12.47 19.96 8.24
CA ALA A 723 13.28 21.05 7.71
C ALA A 723 13.58 22.09 8.80
N SER A 724 14.86 22.40 9.00
CA SER A 724 15.35 23.26 10.09
C SER A 724 16.13 24.49 9.60
N SER A 725 16.24 25.48 10.48
CA SER A 725 17.08 26.69 10.30
C SER A 725 18.58 26.43 10.40
N ASP A 726 19.00 25.22 10.74
CA ASP A 726 20.40 24.78 10.72
C ASP A 726 20.88 24.38 9.31
N GLU A 727 20.08 24.68 8.27
CA GLU A 727 20.33 24.34 6.87
C GLU A 727 20.28 22.83 6.58
N THR A 728 19.65 22.03 7.45
CA THR A 728 19.46 20.57 7.27
C THR A 728 17.98 20.18 7.06
N GLN A 729 17.77 19.08 6.32
CA GLN A 729 16.48 18.45 5.99
C GLN A 729 16.48 16.96 6.29
#